data_AF-A0A5N6PHF6-F1
#
_entry.id   AF-A0A5N6PHF6-F1
#
_cell.length_a   1.000
_cell.length_b   1.000
_cell.length_c   1.000
_cell.angle_alpha   90.00
_cell.angle_beta   90.00
_cell.angle_gamma   90.00
#
_symmetry.space_group_name_H-M   'P 1'
#
loop_
_entity.id
_entity.type
_entity.pdbx_description
1 polymer ?
#
loop_
_entity_poly.entity_id
_entity_poly.type
_entity_poly.pdbx_seq_one_letter_code
_entity_poly.pdbx_strand_id
1 'polypeptide(L)'
;MAPTNTTATPPATVDMAVPVKWSGGKRNHMIIDVALRALLFVTGLAAVIVMVTSKQSKMIPISPIMIIPLDANWNQSPAYIYYVAAHCVACLYSIITGATSVLALKKIGGRSGKLQPYFVILDSVLLGIVSSAAGAGAAPSNVQNVFPPNPFFLTELHFTTPAMEHVTSVIEKLGESEGIRRNSTLICAPIMTDTVDQMLVQMNLAKSSGADLVELRLDSLKVFCFREDIRTLIQSSPLPTLFTYRPTWEGGQYEGDEQTRLEALQLAMKLGADHIDVELQAVDDFKILISGDKPTKCKLIVSSHNYQNTPSLEDLKNLVERIQSTGADIVKVATTAVDITDVARIFEIIAHSQVPIIAMAMGEKGLMSRLLSPKFGGYLTFATLERGLESAPGQPTIKDLMDLFNFRHIRRDTKVFGIIGKPVAHSKSPMLYNKAFRSVGFNGIFVHMLVDNVKNFLETYSSKDFAGFSCTIPHKETIVQCCDEVDPVAKAIGAVNCAVRRQNDGKLYGCNTDYVGAISAIEDGLRASGVQNGSIGSPLAGRLFVVIGAGGAGKALAYGAKEKGARIVIANRTYDRARELAEIIGGNALSLADLNTYSPEDGMILANTTSIGMQPNIDETPISKEALKSYALVFDAVYTPKITRLLREAGECGALIVTGLEMFIGQAYQQYERFTGLPETEGFKAVCGVQNDTHWKQGGQTELQQLVSDPPSSSSGKQQNFYFIWDRQTSCAIADNQVWDEYIKTHGEAARFRNRSFPHYNKLCTIFGISSKDRAMCFQKNGGGGEAVVEENQISPCVESENLQVGEDAGSTHGVIEGVRSKRKRDEEKDLSETCVESLEKLKNIIESFTGGNVKINAANDMDKVMTQMENLSGLTLDERLIAMSVIGRSAPLAKMFDRLDGEGKLRMAQLVANGSISPVIKKQSKRINYPENTPSSNNLLGLHPNRLHET
;
A
#
# COMPACT_ATOMS: atom_id res chain seq x y z
N MET A 1 71.71 -5.83 30.51
CA MET A 1 72.06 -5.47 31.91
C MET A 1 70.86 -5.81 32.77
N ALA A 2 71.00 -6.83 33.62
CA ALA A 2 69.95 -7.51 34.40
C ALA A 2 70.06 -7.12 35.90
N PRO A 3 69.20 -7.58 36.86
CA PRO A 3 68.86 -9.00 37.15
C PRO A 3 67.34 -9.23 37.44
N THR A 4 66.70 -10.41 37.48
CA THR A 4 67.08 -11.84 37.41
C THR A 4 65.80 -12.69 37.29
N ASN A 5 65.89 -13.80 36.53
CA ASN A 5 65.27 -15.14 36.72
C ASN A 5 63.73 -15.28 36.79
N THR A 6 63.04 -16.32 36.30
CA THR A 6 63.33 -17.56 35.56
C THR A 6 61.95 -18.16 35.21
N THR A 7 61.83 -18.76 34.01
CA THR A 7 60.94 -19.90 33.63
C THR A 7 59.61 -20.14 34.36
N ALA A 8 58.49 -20.09 33.63
CA ALA A 8 57.32 -20.94 33.92
C ALA A 8 56.48 -21.23 32.66
N THR A 9 56.28 -22.53 32.44
CA THR A 9 55.38 -23.26 31.54
C THR A 9 53.89 -22.93 31.71
N PRO A 10 53.02 -23.26 30.73
CA PRO A 10 51.62 -22.82 30.72
C PRO A 10 50.77 -23.51 31.80
N PRO A 11 49.76 -22.82 32.38
CA PRO A 11 48.87 -23.45 33.34
C PRO A 11 47.79 -24.30 32.66
N ALA A 12 47.51 -25.40 33.34
CA ALA A 12 46.58 -26.45 33.02
C ALA A 12 45.12 -25.98 32.87
N THR A 13 44.39 -26.77 32.11
CA THR A 13 42.93 -26.87 32.01
C THR A 13 42.24 -26.76 33.37
N VAL A 14 41.39 -25.74 33.52
CA VAL A 14 40.41 -25.68 34.61
C VAL A 14 39.09 -26.24 34.08
N ASP A 15 38.73 -27.42 34.58
CA ASP A 15 37.41 -28.03 34.43
C ASP A 15 36.33 -27.10 35.01
N MET A 16 35.47 -26.54 34.15
CA MET A 16 34.18 -25.99 34.59
C MET A 16 33.14 -27.11 34.70
N ALA A 17 33.22 -27.89 35.76
CA ALA A 17 32.09 -28.69 36.21
C ALA A 17 31.19 -27.82 37.10
N VAL A 18 30.03 -27.39 36.58
CA VAL A 18 28.94 -26.86 37.40
C VAL A 18 28.21 -28.07 38.01
N PRO A 19 28.20 -28.27 39.34
CA PRO A 19 27.47 -29.37 39.93
C PRO A 19 26.03 -28.93 40.21
N VAL A 20 25.10 -29.24 39.31
CA VAL A 20 23.68 -29.30 39.70
C VAL A 20 23.49 -30.59 40.51
N LYS A 21 23.57 -30.48 41.84
CA LYS A 21 23.23 -31.57 42.76
C LYS A 21 21.73 -31.86 42.69
N TRP A 22 21.33 -32.81 41.87
CA TRP A 22 20.04 -33.51 42.03
C TRP A 22 20.22 -34.63 43.05
N SER A 23 19.67 -34.45 44.25
CA SER A 23 19.63 -35.48 45.29
C SER A 23 18.52 -36.50 44.98
N GLY A 24 18.75 -37.36 43.99
CA GLY A 24 17.89 -38.51 43.70
C GLY A 24 18.75 -39.67 43.26
N GLY A 25 18.72 -40.79 43.98
CA GLY A 25 19.51 -41.98 43.62
C GLY A 25 19.27 -42.42 42.17
N LYS A 26 20.24 -43.11 41.53
CA LYS A 26 20.21 -43.55 40.11
C LYS A 26 18.87 -44.16 39.64
N ARG A 27 18.08 -44.71 40.55
CA ARG A 27 16.73 -45.25 40.31
C ARG A 27 15.70 -44.16 39.96
N ASN A 28 15.75 -42.99 40.58
CA ASN A 28 14.82 -41.87 40.31
C ASN A 28 15.06 -41.27 38.92
N HIS A 29 16.31 -41.16 38.47
CA HIS A 29 16.62 -40.68 37.13
C HIS A 29 16.07 -41.60 36.03
N MET A 30 16.14 -42.92 36.22
CA MET A 30 15.57 -43.88 35.25
C MET A 30 14.04 -43.88 35.26
N ILE A 31 13.40 -43.65 36.40
CA ILE A 31 11.94 -43.52 36.48
C ILE A 31 11.47 -42.25 35.75
N ILE A 32 12.18 -41.13 35.93
CA ILE A 32 11.89 -39.88 35.23
C ILE A 32 12.10 -40.05 33.71
N ASP A 33 13.16 -40.73 33.27
CA ASP A 33 13.39 -41.02 31.84
C ASP A 33 12.24 -41.84 31.23
N VAL A 34 11.79 -42.90 31.91
CA VAL A 34 10.64 -43.70 31.46
C VAL A 34 9.35 -42.86 31.42
N ALA A 35 9.13 -41.99 32.41
CA ALA A 35 7.97 -41.11 32.45
C ALA A 35 7.97 -40.08 31.31
N LEU A 36 9.13 -39.49 31.00
CA LEU A 36 9.28 -38.54 29.89
C LEU A 36 9.05 -39.23 28.53
N ARG A 37 9.56 -40.45 28.34
CA ARG A 37 9.33 -41.23 27.12
C ARG A 37 7.85 -41.61 26.96
N ALA A 38 7.21 -42.05 28.04
CA ALA A 38 5.77 -42.32 28.04
C ALA A 38 4.96 -41.07 27.70
N LEU A 39 5.32 -39.91 28.24
CA LEU A 39 4.68 -38.64 27.91
C LEU A 39 4.84 -38.30 26.43
N LEU A 40 6.05 -38.46 25.88
CA LEU A 40 6.36 -38.17 24.47
C LEU A 40 5.60 -39.11 23.51
N PHE A 41 5.40 -40.36 23.91
CA PHE A 41 4.54 -41.30 23.18
C PHE A 41 3.06 -40.86 23.21
N VAL A 42 2.54 -40.50 24.39
CA VAL A 42 1.13 -40.10 24.54
C VAL A 42 0.85 -38.81 23.77
N THR A 43 1.74 -37.82 23.83
CA THR A 43 1.56 -36.56 23.09
C THR A 43 1.70 -36.76 21.58
N GLY A 44 2.67 -37.56 21.12
CA GLY A 44 2.80 -37.93 19.71
C GLY A 44 1.59 -38.69 19.18
N LEU A 45 1.07 -39.66 19.95
CA LEU A 45 -0.13 -40.41 19.58
C LEU A 45 -1.38 -39.53 19.57
N ALA A 46 -1.53 -38.64 20.56
CA ALA A 46 -2.62 -37.67 20.60
C ALA A 46 -2.58 -36.73 19.38
N ALA A 47 -1.39 -36.26 18.98
CA ALA A 47 -1.22 -35.45 17.78
C ALA A 47 -1.65 -36.22 16.51
N VAL A 48 -1.22 -37.49 16.36
CA VAL A 48 -1.64 -38.35 15.23
C VAL A 48 -3.16 -38.56 15.23
N ILE A 49 -3.76 -38.86 16.39
CA ILE A 49 -5.22 -39.07 16.50
C ILE A 49 -5.95 -37.78 16.13
N VAL A 50 -5.58 -36.63 16.71
CA VAL A 50 -6.20 -35.33 16.40
C VAL A 50 -6.06 -35.01 14.92
N MET A 51 -4.90 -35.28 14.30
CA MET A 51 -4.71 -35.03 12.86
C MET A 51 -5.49 -35.97 11.95
N VAL A 52 -5.71 -37.23 12.34
CA VAL A 52 -6.48 -38.21 11.55
C VAL A 52 -7.98 -38.03 11.74
N THR A 53 -8.42 -37.57 12.92
CA THR A 53 -9.84 -37.40 13.28
C THR A 53 -10.39 -35.99 13.03
N SER A 54 -9.51 -34.99 12.92
CA SER A 54 -9.88 -33.62 12.59
C SER A 54 -10.37 -33.54 11.14
N LYS A 55 -11.63 -33.17 10.94
CA LYS A 55 -12.11 -32.62 9.67
C LYS A 55 -11.46 -31.25 9.48
N GLN A 56 -10.34 -31.22 8.78
CA GLN A 56 -9.58 -30.00 8.51
C GLN A 56 -10.32 -29.20 7.43
N SER A 57 -10.93 -28.07 7.79
CA SER A 57 -11.54 -27.15 6.83
C SER A 57 -10.53 -26.06 6.43
N LYS A 58 -10.27 -25.92 5.13
CA LYS A 58 -9.53 -24.80 4.56
C LYS A 58 -10.49 -23.65 4.36
N MET A 59 -10.19 -22.54 5.02
CA MET A 59 -10.87 -21.28 4.83
C MET A 59 -10.37 -20.65 3.53
N ILE A 60 -11.18 -20.69 2.48
CA ILE A 60 -10.83 -20.09 1.20
C ILE A 60 -11.47 -18.69 1.15
N PRO A 61 -10.67 -17.62 1.08
CA PRO A 61 -11.20 -16.27 0.91
C PRO A 61 -11.62 -16.09 -0.54
N ILE A 62 -12.92 -15.90 -0.77
CA ILE A 62 -13.49 -15.66 -2.10
C ILE A 62 -13.63 -14.16 -2.34
N SER A 63 -13.75 -13.37 -1.27
CA SER A 63 -13.63 -11.91 -1.28
C SER A 63 -13.17 -11.39 0.09
N PRO A 64 -12.83 -10.09 0.23
CA PRO A 64 -12.40 -9.51 1.50
C PRO A 64 -13.43 -9.58 2.65
N ILE A 65 -14.69 -9.94 2.34
CA ILE A 65 -15.80 -9.92 3.31
C ILE A 65 -16.45 -11.31 3.46
N MET A 66 -15.98 -12.35 2.75
CA MET A 66 -16.56 -13.69 2.83
C MET A 66 -15.51 -14.78 2.71
N ILE A 67 -15.46 -15.63 3.74
CA ILE A 67 -14.56 -16.77 3.84
C ILE A 67 -15.41 -18.00 4.07
N ILE A 68 -15.28 -19.00 3.18
CA ILE A 68 -16.06 -20.23 3.29
C ILE A 68 -15.15 -21.36 3.79
N PRO A 69 -15.58 -22.13 4.81
CA PRO A 69 -14.89 -23.35 5.21
C PRO A 69 -15.18 -24.46 4.20
N LEU A 70 -14.15 -24.96 3.51
CA LEU A 70 -14.20 -26.14 2.65
C LEU A 70 -13.43 -27.28 3.31
N ASP A 71 -14.00 -28.48 3.38
CA ASP A 71 -13.27 -29.66 3.86
C ASP A 71 -12.05 -29.91 2.95
N ALA A 72 -10.86 -29.85 3.52
CA ALA A 72 -9.61 -29.99 2.80
C ALA A 72 -9.07 -31.42 2.93
N ASN A 73 -8.89 -32.10 1.79
CA ASN A 73 -8.26 -33.42 1.69
C ASN A 73 -6.73 -33.33 1.84
N TRP A 74 -6.28 -32.93 3.04
CA TRP A 74 -4.85 -32.83 3.38
C TRP A 74 -4.13 -34.19 3.37
N ASN A 75 -4.87 -35.30 3.47
CA ASN A 75 -4.38 -36.67 3.35
C ASN A 75 -3.66 -36.98 2.02
N GLN A 76 -3.77 -36.11 1.01
CA GLN A 76 -3.06 -36.24 -0.27
C GLN A 76 -1.83 -35.32 -0.41
N SER A 77 -1.55 -34.45 0.56
CA SER A 77 -0.35 -33.61 0.53
C SER A 77 0.89 -34.40 0.96
N PRO A 78 1.98 -34.41 0.17
CA PRO A 78 3.23 -35.06 0.57
C PRO A 78 3.73 -34.58 1.93
N ALA A 79 3.60 -33.28 2.22
CA ALA A 79 4.01 -32.70 3.51
C ALA A 79 3.23 -33.28 4.69
N TYR A 80 1.92 -33.52 4.52
CA TYR A 80 1.08 -34.15 5.54
C TYR A 80 1.48 -35.61 5.77
N ILE A 81 1.74 -36.37 4.70
CA ILE A 81 2.22 -37.75 4.78
C ILE A 81 3.58 -37.82 5.49
N TYR A 82 4.52 -36.93 5.16
CA TYR A 82 5.81 -36.84 5.83
C TYR A 82 5.67 -36.49 7.32
N TYR A 83 4.76 -35.58 7.67
CA TYR A 83 4.53 -35.16 9.04
C TYR A 83 3.94 -36.28 9.90
N VAL A 84 2.92 -36.99 9.39
CA VAL A 84 2.32 -38.15 10.07
C VAL A 84 3.33 -39.30 10.19
N ALA A 85 4.09 -39.59 9.12
CA ALA A 85 5.13 -40.61 9.16
C ALA A 85 6.21 -40.31 10.21
N ALA A 86 6.68 -39.06 10.30
CA ALA A 86 7.67 -38.64 11.29
C ALA A 86 7.17 -38.82 12.73
N HIS A 87 5.91 -38.48 13.01
CA HIS A 87 5.32 -38.65 14.34
C HIS A 87 5.08 -40.14 14.67
N CYS A 88 4.69 -40.96 13.70
CA CYS A 88 4.60 -42.41 13.88
C CYS A 88 5.98 -43.04 14.20
N VAL A 89 7.04 -42.61 13.51
CA VAL A 89 8.42 -43.03 13.80
C VAL A 89 8.83 -42.61 15.21
N ALA A 90 8.48 -41.40 15.64
CA ALA A 90 8.77 -40.92 16.99
C ALA A 90 8.04 -41.73 18.08
N CYS A 91 6.78 -42.08 17.84
CA CYS A 91 6.02 -42.95 18.73
C CYS A 91 6.63 -44.36 18.84
N LEU A 92 6.96 -44.99 17.71
CA LEU A 92 7.58 -46.32 17.69
C LEU A 92 8.93 -46.31 18.41
N TYR A 93 9.71 -45.27 18.19
CA TYR A 93 11.00 -45.08 18.82
C TYR A 93 10.89 -44.89 20.34
N SER A 94 9.91 -44.12 20.80
CA SER A 94 9.63 -43.96 22.22
C SER A 94 9.26 -45.28 22.89
N ILE A 95 8.51 -46.16 22.20
CA ILE A 95 8.21 -47.51 22.69
C ILE A 95 9.49 -48.36 22.80
N ILE A 96 10.32 -48.39 21.76
CA ILE A 96 11.55 -49.21 21.74
C ILE A 96 12.53 -48.75 22.84
N THR A 97 12.74 -47.44 22.95
CA THR A 97 13.64 -46.89 23.97
C THR A 97 13.06 -47.00 25.38
N GLY A 98 11.75 -46.80 25.55
CA GLY A 98 11.06 -47.03 26.82
C GLY A 98 11.15 -48.49 27.29
N ALA A 99 10.92 -49.45 26.39
CA ALA A 99 11.03 -50.88 26.70
C ALA A 99 12.46 -51.28 27.08
N THR A 100 13.47 -50.74 26.39
CA THR A 100 14.88 -50.99 26.73
C THR A 100 15.31 -50.32 28.04
N SER A 101 14.81 -49.12 28.36
CA SER A 101 14.99 -48.48 29.68
C SER A 101 14.34 -49.31 30.81
N VAL A 102 13.17 -49.90 30.59
CA VAL A 102 12.50 -50.80 31.56
C VAL A 102 13.25 -52.14 31.72
N LEU A 103 13.80 -52.71 30.64
CA LEU A 103 14.64 -53.90 30.70
C LEU A 103 15.96 -53.63 31.43
N ALA A 104 16.53 -52.44 31.26
CA ALA A 104 17.70 -51.98 32.03
C ALA A 104 17.38 -51.80 33.52
N LEU A 105 16.15 -51.38 33.87
CA LEU A 105 15.68 -51.32 35.27
C LEU A 105 15.54 -52.71 35.91
N LYS A 106 15.18 -53.75 35.12
CA LYS A 106 14.99 -55.13 35.61
C LYS A 106 16.30 -55.91 35.76
N LYS A 107 17.38 -55.59 35.02
CA LYS A 107 18.69 -56.24 35.16
C LYS A 107 19.50 -55.60 36.31
N ILE A 108 19.18 -55.98 37.54
CA ILE A 108 20.00 -55.68 38.71
C ILE A 108 21.30 -56.48 38.58
N GLY A 109 22.41 -55.78 38.34
CA GLY A 109 23.77 -56.33 38.41
C GLY A 109 24.36 -56.77 37.07
N GLY A 110 24.94 -55.83 36.32
CA GLY A 110 25.87 -56.17 35.24
C GLY A 110 25.94 -55.15 34.10
N ARG A 111 27.00 -54.32 34.10
CA ARG A 111 27.54 -53.51 32.98
C ARG A 111 26.50 -52.85 32.04
N SER A 112 25.90 -51.74 32.48
CA SER A 112 25.12 -50.82 31.62
C SER A 112 25.89 -49.53 31.25
N GLY A 113 27.23 -49.55 31.29
CA GLY A 113 28.04 -48.36 30.91
C GLY A 113 28.23 -48.20 29.40
N LYS A 114 27.98 -49.25 28.60
CA LYS A 114 28.25 -49.25 27.15
C LYS A 114 27.07 -48.79 26.28
N LEU A 115 25.84 -48.76 26.81
CA LEU A 115 24.64 -48.42 26.04
C LEU A 115 24.22 -46.94 26.16
N GLN A 116 24.67 -46.26 27.21
CA GLN A 116 24.35 -44.86 27.50
C GLN A 116 24.72 -43.86 26.38
N PRO A 117 25.89 -43.94 25.71
CA PRO A 117 26.18 -43.03 24.59
C PRO A 117 25.32 -43.32 23.36
N TYR A 118 24.94 -44.57 23.13
CA TYR A 118 24.02 -44.91 22.03
C TYR A 118 22.64 -44.29 22.24
N PHE A 119 22.12 -44.27 23.46
CA PHE A 119 20.84 -43.59 23.76
C PHE A 119 20.91 -42.08 23.51
N VAL A 120 22.01 -41.42 23.89
CA VAL A 120 22.17 -39.97 23.64
C VAL A 120 22.25 -39.65 22.15
N ILE A 121 22.99 -40.44 21.37
CA ILE A 121 23.08 -40.28 19.91
C ILE A 121 21.70 -40.47 19.28
N LEU A 122 21.00 -41.53 19.69
CA LEU A 122 19.73 -41.93 19.10
C LEU A 122 18.61 -40.94 19.48
N ASP A 123 18.61 -40.39 20.71
CA ASP A 123 17.71 -39.32 21.14
C ASP A 123 18.00 -37.98 20.41
N SER A 124 19.26 -37.69 20.09
CA SER A 124 19.64 -36.50 19.30
C SER A 124 19.17 -36.60 17.86
N VAL A 125 19.27 -37.79 17.25
CA VAL A 125 18.74 -38.06 15.89
C VAL A 125 17.22 -37.92 15.89
N LEU A 126 16.54 -38.40 16.92
CA LEU A 126 15.09 -38.26 17.05
C LEU A 126 14.66 -36.79 17.12
N LEU A 127 15.33 -35.99 17.95
CA LEU A 127 15.05 -34.56 18.05
C LEU A 127 15.23 -33.88 16.69
N GLY A 128 16.29 -34.24 15.96
CA GLY A 128 16.52 -33.77 14.59
C GLY A 128 15.40 -34.14 13.61
N ILE A 129 14.88 -35.37 13.65
CA ILE A 129 13.77 -35.83 12.79
C ILE A 129 12.47 -35.08 13.11
N VAL A 130 12.13 -34.93 14.40
CA VAL A 130 10.91 -34.23 14.83
C VAL A 130 10.99 -32.73 14.51
N SER A 131 12.14 -32.09 14.75
CA SER A 131 12.36 -30.68 14.41
C SER A 131 12.33 -30.44 12.90
N SER A 132 12.86 -31.37 12.09
CA SER A 132 12.80 -31.27 10.62
C SER A 132 11.38 -31.42 10.08
N ALA A 133 10.57 -32.31 10.68
CA ALA A 133 9.16 -32.47 10.34
C ALA A 133 8.34 -31.21 10.70
N ALA A 134 8.61 -30.57 11.83
CA ALA A 134 8.00 -29.29 12.22
C ALA A 134 8.34 -28.16 11.24
N GLY A 135 9.59 -28.11 10.75
CA GLY A 135 10.02 -27.14 9.73
C GLY A 135 9.32 -27.30 8.37
N ALA A 136 9.06 -28.54 7.95
CA ALA A 136 8.36 -28.82 6.69
C ALA A 136 6.86 -28.46 6.72
N GLY A 137 6.23 -28.49 7.90
CA GLY A 137 4.82 -28.08 8.08
C GLY A 137 4.60 -26.56 8.12
N ALA A 138 5.67 -25.77 8.37
CA ALA A 138 5.60 -24.31 8.52
C ALA A 138 5.99 -23.52 7.24
N ALA A 139 6.41 -24.20 6.17
CA ALA A 139 6.79 -23.53 4.93
C ALA A 139 5.53 -23.02 4.16
N PRO A 140 5.44 -21.72 3.83
CA PRO A 140 4.35 -21.21 3.01
C PRO A 140 4.38 -21.85 1.62
N SER A 141 3.21 -22.26 1.13
CA SER A 141 2.96 -23.11 -0.04
C SER A 141 3.29 -22.50 -1.42
N ASN A 142 4.31 -21.66 -1.54
CA ASN A 142 4.73 -21.03 -2.80
C ASN A 142 6.17 -21.31 -3.23
N VAL A 143 6.89 -22.24 -2.56
CA VAL A 143 8.24 -22.64 -2.98
C VAL A 143 8.29 -24.16 -3.09
N GLN A 144 7.80 -24.70 -4.20
CA GLN A 144 7.97 -26.12 -4.53
C GLN A 144 8.44 -26.42 -5.95
N ASN A 145 8.78 -25.40 -6.74
CA ASN A 145 9.24 -25.59 -8.12
C ASN A 145 10.57 -24.89 -8.42
N VAL A 146 11.61 -25.13 -7.62
CA VAL A 146 13.00 -25.02 -8.13
C VAL A 146 13.89 -25.98 -7.34
N PHE A 147 14.60 -26.85 -8.07
CA PHE A 147 15.64 -27.82 -7.66
C PHE A 147 15.21 -29.27 -7.35
N PRO A 148 15.64 -30.25 -8.18
CA PRO A 148 15.64 -31.66 -7.80
C PRO A 148 16.82 -31.98 -6.87
N PRO A 149 16.69 -32.98 -5.97
CA PRO A 149 17.76 -33.34 -5.05
C PRO A 149 18.84 -34.17 -5.77
N ASN A 150 20.08 -33.69 -5.77
CA ASN A 150 21.25 -34.46 -6.23
C ASN A 150 22.01 -34.99 -4.99
N PRO A 151 22.19 -36.31 -4.82
CA PRO A 151 22.73 -36.89 -3.60
C PRO A 151 24.23 -37.21 -3.74
N PHE A 152 25.10 -36.21 -3.75
CA PHE A 152 26.54 -36.41 -3.59
C PHE A 152 27.15 -35.14 -3.04
N PHE A 153 27.54 -35.15 -1.75
CA PHE A 153 28.68 -34.43 -1.16
C PHE A 153 28.63 -34.62 0.37
N LEU A 154 29.02 -35.83 0.80
CA LEU A 154 29.48 -36.09 2.16
C LEU A 154 30.93 -36.55 2.05
N THR A 155 31.87 -35.62 2.08
CA THR A 155 33.25 -35.86 2.51
C THR A 155 34.00 -34.54 2.66
N GLU A 156 34.77 -34.45 3.75
CA GLU A 156 35.72 -33.42 4.15
C GLU A 156 35.19 -32.23 4.98
N LEU A 157 35.07 -32.49 6.29
CA LEU A 157 35.13 -31.50 7.36
C LEU A 157 36.60 -31.17 7.66
N HIS A 158 37.04 -29.96 7.35
CA HIS A 158 38.17 -29.31 8.02
C HIS A 158 37.66 -28.08 8.79
N PHE A 159 37.90 -28.12 10.10
CA PHE A 159 37.54 -27.08 11.07
C PHE A 159 38.21 -25.74 10.75
N THR A 160 37.41 -24.70 10.53
CA THR A 160 37.71 -23.34 10.98
C THR A 160 36.43 -22.67 11.48
N THR A 161 36.59 -21.78 12.44
CA THR A 161 35.61 -21.09 13.28
C THR A 161 34.93 -19.91 12.58
N PRO A 162 33.72 -20.10 12.00
CA PRO A 162 32.68 -19.06 12.03
C PRO A 162 31.27 -19.57 12.41
N ALA A 163 31.12 -20.87 12.72
CA ALA A 163 29.80 -21.46 13.01
C ALA A 163 29.17 -20.99 14.34
N MET A 164 29.95 -20.50 15.30
CA MET A 164 29.42 -20.01 16.58
C MET A 164 28.69 -18.67 16.44
N GLU A 165 29.07 -17.79 15.51
CA GLU A 165 28.32 -16.53 15.28
C GLU A 165 26.99 -16.79 14.56
N HIS A 166 26.95 -17.78 13.66
CA HIS A 166 25.72 -18.16 12.97
C HIS A 166 24.76 -18.94 13.88
N VAL A 167 25.28 -19.79 14.78
CA VAL A 167 24.45 -20.50 15.76
C VAL A 167 23.94 -19.55 16.84
N THR A 168 24.70 -18.54 17.25
CA THR A 168 24.20 -17.49 18.17
C THR A 168 23.10 -16.66 17.48
N SER A 169 23.29 -16.30 16.21
CA SER A 169 22.27 -15.64 15.38
C SER A 169 21.00 -16.48 15.15
N VAL A 170 21.15 -17.81 15.02
CA VAL A 170 20.02 -18.72 14.82
C VAL A 170 19.32 -19.05 16.14
N ILE A 171 20.03 -19.12 17.27
CA ILE A 171 19.44 -19.24 18.61
C ILE A 171 18.72 -17.94 19.00
N GLU A 172 19.24 -16.76 18.63
CA GLU A 172 18.51 -15.48 18.73
C GLU A 172 17.24 -15.50 17.87
N LYS A 173 17.29 -16.01 16.63
CA LYS A 173 16.12 -16.15 15.76
C LYS A 173 15.10 -17.21 16.22
N LEU A 174 15.54 -18.27 16.91
CA LEU A 174 14.67 -19.33 17.43
C LEU A 174 14.12 -19.03 18.83
N GLY A 175 14.71 -18.07 19.56
CA GLY A 175 14.13 -17.48 20.77
C GLY A 175 13.00 -16.49 20.50
N GLU A 176 12.89 -15.98 19.27
CA GLU A 176 11.88 -14.99 18.87
C GLU A 176 10.54 -15.61 18.42
N SER A 177 10.45 -16.93 18.19
CA SER A 177 9.23 -17.51 17.63
C SER A 177 8.13 -17.88 18.65
N GLU A 178 8.42 -18.01 19.95
CA GLU A 178 7.38 -18.15 21.00
C GLU A 178 7.73 -17.44 22.33
N GLY A 179 8.61 -16.43 22.28
CA GLY A 179 9.00 -15.62 23.43
C GLY A 179 8.71 -14.14 23.23
N ILE A 180 7.49 -13.71 23.53
CA ILE A 180 7.08 -12.29 23.71
C ILE A 180 7.20 -11.44 22.44
N ARG A 181 6.09 -11.26 21.69
CA ARG A 181 5.85 -9.98 21.00
C ARG A 181 5.91 -8.88 22.07
N ARG A 182 7.08 -8.28 22.29
CA ARG A 182 7.14 -6.97 22.96
C ARG A 182 6.44 -6.01 22.01
N ASN A 183 5.26 -5.56 22.45
CA ASN A 183 4.22 -4.86 21.69
C ASN A 183 4.77 -3.98 20.55
N SER A 184 4.50 -4.37 19.31
CA SER A 184 4.59 -3.45 18.17
C SER A 184 3.72 -2.23 18.44
N THR A 185 4.21 -1.02 18.12
CA THR A 185 3.43 0.23 18.25
C THR A 185 2.05 0.07 17.62
N LEU A 186 1.02 0.44 18.38
CA LEU A 186 -0.37 0.36 17.95
C LEU A 186 -0.73 1.51 17.01
N ILE A 187 -1.62 1.25 16.04
CA ILE A 187 -2.25 2.27 15.20
C ILE A 187 -3.65 2.57 15.75
N CYS A 188 -3.85 3.78 16.25
CA CYS A 188 -5.14 4.25 16.74
C CYS A 188 -5.81 5.17 15.71
N ALA A 189 -7.08 4.88 15.41
CA ALA A 189 -7.90 5.72 14.54
C ALA A 189 -8.75 6.70 15.37
N PRO A 190 -8.52 8.02 15.27
CA PRO A 190 -9.42 9.01 15.86
C PRO A 190 -10.78 9.02 15.15
N ILE A 191 -11.86 8.97 15.92
CA ILE A 191 -13.25 9.01 15.46
C ILE A 191 -13.88 10.29 16.01
N MET A 192 -14.22 11.21 15.12
CA MET A 192 -14.64 12.59 15.45
C MET A 192 -15.95 13.01 14.80
N THR A 193 -16.82 12.05 14.48
CA THR A 193 -18.13 12.35 13.91
C THR A 193 -19.05 12.95 14.96
N ASP A 194 -20.10 13.64 14.51
CA ASP A 194 -20.99 14.39 15.40
C ASP A 194 -22.15 13.59 15.99
N THR A 195 -22.27 12.30 15.62
CA THR A 195 -23.30 11.37 16.08
C THR A 195 -22.74 9.97 16.37
N VAL A 196 -23.38 9.25 17.29
CA VAL A 196 -22.97 7.88 17.69
C VAL A 196 -23.09 6.90 16.52
N ASP A 197 -24.17 6.96 15.73
CA ASP A 197 -24.34 6.07 14.57
C ASP A 197 -23.20 6.21 13.56
N GLN A 198 -22.74 7.43 13.31
CA GLN A 198 -21.60 7.67 12.43
C GLN A 198 -20.29 7.17 13.06
N MET A 199 -20.12 7.30 14.39
CA MET A 199 -18.96 6.73 15.08
C MET A 199 -18.90 5.22 14.86
N LEU A 200 -20.02 4.52 15.04
CA LEU A 200 -20.10 3.06 14.82
C LEU A 200 -19.72 2.65 13.39
N VAL A 201 -20.15 3.41 12.39
CA VAL A 201 -19.76 3.19 10.99
C VAL A 201 -18.25 3.39 10.82
N GLN A 202 -17.69 4.47 11.36
CA GLN A 202 -16.26 4.75 11.26
C GLN A 202 -15.39 3.76 12.04
N MET A 203 -15.87 3.20 13.14
CA MET A 203 -15.15 2.15 13.89
C MET A 203 -15.00 0.86 13.06
N ASN A 204 -16.04 0.48 12.30
CA ASN A 204 -15.95 -0.63 11.35
C ASN A 204 -15.00 -0.31 10.18
N LEU A 205 -15.01 0.93 9.69
CA LEU A 205 -14.05 1.40 8.69
C LEU A 205 -12.61 1.36 9.23
N ALA A 206 -12.38 1.76 10.48
CA ALA A 206 -11.07 1.68 11.14
C ALA A 206 -10.54 0.25 11.18
N LYS A 207 -11.39 -0.72 11.56
CA LYS A 207 -11.04 -2.15 11.58
C LYS A 207 -10.66 -2.66 10.21
N SER A 208 -11.51 -2.43 9.21
CA SER A 208 -11.24 -2.86 7.83
C SER A 208 -10.03 -2.15 7.20
N SER A 209 -9.67 -0.96 7.69
CA SER A 209 -8.47 -0.22 7.28
C SER A 209 -7.19 -0.69 7.99
N GLY A 210 -7.29 -1.51 9.04
CA GLY A 210 -6.14 -2.08 9.75
C GLY A 210 -5.67 -1.33 11.00
N ALA A 211 -6.54 -0.50 11.60
CA ALA A 211 -6.29 0.06 12.92
C ALA A 211 -6.33 -1.03 14.01
N ASP A 212 -5.53 -0.86 15.06
CA ASP A 212 -5.51 -1.76 16.22
C ASP A 212 -6.55 -1.37 17.28
N LEU A 213 -6.92 -0.09 17.33
CA LEU A 213 -7.90 0.47 18.25
C LEU A 213 -8.48 1.78 17.71
N VAL A 214 -9.56 2.25 18.32
CA VAL A 214 -10.24 3.50 17.98
C VAL A 214 -10.22 4.46 19.16
N GLU A 215 -9.90 5.73 18.91
CA GLU A 215 -10.09 6.82 19.87
C GLU A 215 -11.46 7.46 19.60
N LEU A 216 -12.39 7.33 20.54
CA LEU A 216 -13.71 7.92 20.50
C LEU A 216 -13.63 9.31 21.14
N ARG A 217 -13.66 10.36 20.32
CA ARG A 217 -13.65 11.76 20.75
C ARG A 217 -15.06 12.18 21.14
N LEU A 218 -15.44 11.93 22.39
CA LEU A 218 -16.77 12.25 22.90
C LEU A 218 -17.09 13.74 22.77
N ASP A 219 -16.06 14.59 22.77
CA ASP A 219 -16.19 16.03 22.62
C ASP A 219 -16.64 16.47 21.23
N SER A 220 -16.58 15.61 20.20
CA SER A 220 -17.11 15.91 18.87
C SER A 220 -18.61 15.66 18.72
N LEU A 221 -19.25 14.96 19.66
CA LEU A 221 -20.68 14.64 19.59
C LEU A 221 -21.53 15.88 19.89
N LYS A 222 -22.43 16.24 18.98
CA LYS A 222 -23.35 17.39 19.17
C LYS A 222 -24.44 17.11 20.19
N VAL A 223 -24.92 15.87 20.22
CA VAL A 223 -25.90 15.38 21.19
C VAL A 223 -25.30 14.14 21.83
N PHE A 224 -25.11 14.18 23.15
CA PHE A 224 -24.44 13.14 23.90
C PHE A 224 -25.16 12.81 25.20
N CYS A 225 -25.83 11.65 25.20
CA CYS A 225 -26.45 11.03 26.37
C CYS A 225 -25.48 9.99 26.94
N PHE A 226 -24.48 10.44 27.71
CA PHE A 226 -23.31 9.63 28.05
C PHE A 226 -23.62 8.25 28.68
N ARG A 227 -24.76 8.09 29.37
CA ARG A 227 -25.16 6.80 29.96
C ARG A 227 -25.52 5.73 28.92
N GLU A 228 -26.18 6.14 27.84
CA GLU A 228 -26.68 5.25 26.78
C GLU A 228 -25.66 5.10 25.67
N ASP A 229 -25.05 6.22 25.28
CA ASP A 229 -24.13 6.30 24.14
C ASP A 229 -22.83 5.54 24.43
N ILE A 230 -22.22 5.72 25.62
CA ILE A 230 -21.00 5.00 25.99
C ILE A 230 -21.24 3.48 26.00
N ARG A 231 -22.37 3.02 26.55
CA ARG A 231 -22.75 1.60 26.54
C ARG A 231 -22.85 1.08 25.11
N THR A 232 -23.53 1.82 24.25
CA THR A 232 -23.72 1.46 22.83
C THR A 232 -22.39 1.37 22.10
N LEU A 233 -21.51 2.37 22.29
CA LEU A 233 -20.18 2.42 21.69
C LEU A 233 -19.31 1.24 22.13
N ILE A 234 -19.27 0.91 23.42
CA ILE A 234 -18.48 -0.24 23.93
C ILE A 234 -19.03 -1.56 23.39
N GLN A 235 -20.34 -1.79 23.48
CA GLN A 235 -20.96 -3.06 23.08
C GLN A 235 -20.86 -3.33 21.58
N SER A 236 -20.90 -2.27 20.77
CA SER A 236 -20.90 -2.36 19.30
C SER A 236 -19.51 -2.23 18.70
N SER A 237 -18.48 -1.92 19.51
CA SER A 237 -17.14 -1.69 18.99
C SER A 237 -16.52 -2.97 18.43
N PRO A 238 -16.03 -2.96 17.17
CA PRO A 238 -15.37 -4.12 16.60
C PRO A 238 -13.85 -4.17 16.94
N LEU A 239 -13.34 -3.15 17.64
CA LEU A 239 -11.95 -2.94 18.06
C LEU A 239 -11.86 -2.51 19.53
N PRO A 240 -10.70 -2.63 20.18
CA PRO A 240 -10.46 -1.98 21.47
C PRO A 240 -10.76 -0.48 21.44
N THR A 241 -11.33 0.05 22.52
CA THR A 241 -11.78 1.44 22.60
C THR A 241 -10.90 2.28 23.52
N LEU A 242 -10.49 3.45 23.04
CA LEU A 242 -9.93 4.54 23.83
C LEU A 242 -10.99 5.66 23.92
N PHE A 243 -11.48 5.97 25.11
CA PHE A 243 -12.39 7.09 25.31
C PHE A 243 -11.63 8.35 25.69
N THR A 244 -11.87 9.43 24.95
CA THR A 244 -11.30 10.76 25.19
C THR A 244 -12.44 11.77 25.21
N TYR A 245 -12.57 12.56 26.29
CA TYR A 245 -13.55 13.65 26.36
C TYR A 245 -12.84 14.98 26.55
N ARG A 246 -12.22 15.47 25.48
CA ARG A 246 -11.21 16.54 25.55
C ARG A 246 -11.88 17.91 25.80
N PRO A 247 -11.51 18.64 26.87
CA PRO A 247 -12.03 19.98 27.14
C PRO A 247 -11.35 21.05 26.27
N THR A 248 -11.99 22.20 26.10
CA THR A 248 -11.46 23.32 25.28
C THR A 248 -10.13 23.88 25.79
N TRP A 249 -9.89 23.86 27.09
CA TRP A 249 -8.61 24.29 27.68
C TRP A 249 -7.43 23.37 27.34
N GLU A 250 -7.70 22.16 26.84
CA GLU A 250 -6.70 21.22 26.31
C GLU A 250 -6.93 20.96 24.80
N GLY A 251 -7.48 21.94 24.07
CA GLY A 251 -7.66 21.90 22.62
C GLY A 251 -8.73 20.94 22.09
N GLY A 252 -9.66 20.51 22.95
CA GLY A 252 -10.86 19.78 22.56
C GLY A 252 -12.06 20.68 22.27
N GLN A 253 -13.25 20.07 22.20
CA GLN A 253 -14.52 20.76 21.92
C GLN A 253 -15.49 20.78 23.11
N TYR A 254 -15.16 20.10 24.22
CA TYR A 254 -16.06 20.06 25.37
C TYR A 254 -16.01 21.37 26.17
N GLU A 255 -17.17 22.01 26.28
CA GLU A 255 -17.45 23.11 27.19
C GLU A 255 -18.58 22.68 28.14
N GLY A 256 -18.32 22.67 29.44
CA GLY A 256 -19.29 22.20 30.42
C GLY A 256 -18.69 22.01 31.81
N ASP A 257 -19.46 21.34 32.67
CA ASP A 257 -19.08 21.02 34.03
C ASP A 257 -18.03 19.89 34.08
N GLU A 258 -16.91 20.15 34.74
CA GLU A 258 -15.77 19.24 34.79
C GLU A 258 -16.12 17.92 35.49
N GLN A 259 -16.92 17.97 36.54
CA GLN A 259 -17.36 16.78 37.27
C GLN A 259 -18.16 15.85 36.35
N THR A 260 -19.11 16.39 35.59
CA THR A 260 -19.91 15.66 34.59
C THR A 260 -19.02 15.02 33.51
N ARG A 261 -17.99 15.74 33.04
CA ARG A 261 -17.02 15.23 32.06
C ARG A 261 -16.26 14.02 32.59
N LEU A 262 -15.74 14.12 33.82
CA LEU A 262 -15.00 13.05 34.48
C LEU A 262 -15.90 11.85 34.83
N GLU A 263 -17.16 12.08 35.20
CA GLU A 263 -18.16 11.02 35.41
C GLU A 263 -18.44 10.22 34.14
N ALA A 264 -18.46 10.85 32.97
CA ALA A 264 -18.58 10.14 31.69
C ALA A 264 -17.39 9.21 31.44
N LEU A 265 -16.16 9.66 31.70
CA LEU A 265 -14.96 8.83 31.58
C LEU A 265 -14.92 7.69 32.62
N GLN A 266 -15.35 7.96 33.86
CA GLN A 266 -15.52 6.92 34.87
C GLN A 266 -16.54 5.88 34.42
N LEU A 267 -17.65 6.31 33.82
CA LEU A 267 -18.66 5.40 33.32
C LEU A 267 -18.10 4.51 32.19
N ALA A 268 -17.35 5.08 31.24
CA ALA A 268 -16.68 4.30 30.20
C ALA A 268 -15.75 3.23 30.79
N MET A 269 -14.95 3.60 31.79
CA MET A 269 -14.11 2.67 32.53
C MET A 269 -14.95 1.54 33.18
N LYS A 270 -16.03 1.88 33.91
CA LYS A 270 -16.91 0.90 34.57
C LYS A 270 -17.63 -0.04 33.59
N LEU A 271 -17.97 0.46 32.40
CA LEU A 271 -18.63 -0.31 31.35
C LEU A 271 -17.67 -1.15 30.49
N GLY A 272 -16.36 -1.08 30.75
CA GLY A 272 -15.37 -1.99 30.17
C GLY A 272 -14.58 -1.44 29.00
N ALA A 273 -14.42 -0.12 28.89
CA ALA A 273 -13.47 0.49 27.95
C ALA A 273 -12.06 -0.06 28.17
N ASP A 274 -11.31 -0.31 27.09
CA ASP A 274 -9.92 -0.78 27.18
C ASP A 274 -8.96 0.32 27.65
N HIS A 275 -9.22 1.57 27.24
CA HIS A 275 -8.43 2.73 27.63
C HIS A 275 -9.32 3.95 27.87
N ILE A 276 -8.89 4.82 28.78
CA ILE A 276 -9.41 6.19 28.93
C ILE A 276 -8.25 7.18 28.90
N ASP A 277 -8.47 8.36 28.33
CA ASP A 277 -7.53 9.48 28.34
C ASP A 277 -8.04 10.57 29.29
N VAL A 278 -7.23 10.91 30.29
CA VAL A 278 -7.47 12.00 31.24
C VAL A 278 -6.31 12.97 31.18
N GLU A 279 -6.60 14.26 31.11
CA GLU A 279 -5.60 15.32 31.06
C GLU A 279 -4.83 15.41 32.39
N LEU A 280 -3.52 15.70 32.32
CA LEU A 280 -2.65 15.82 33.50
C LEU A 280 -3.20 16.82 34.53
N GLN A 281 -3.86 17.89 34.10
CA GLN A 281 -4.44 18.90 34.99
C GLN A 281 -5.67 18.40 35.77
N ALA A 282 -6.39 17.39 35.27
CA ALA A 282 -7.64 16.88 35.85
C ALA A 282 -7.48 15.48 36.50
N VAL A 283 -6.29 14.88 36.43
CA VAL A 283 -6.08 13.48 36.85
C VAL A 283 -6.26 13.25 38.34
N ASP A 284 -5.94 14.23 39.19
CA ASP A 284 -6.09 14.08 40.64
C ASP A 284 -7.56 14.10 41.06
N ASP A 285 -8.39 14.94 40.43
CA ASP A 285 -9.85 14.92 40.62
C ASP A 285 -10.45 13.60 40.12
N PHE A 286 -9.99 13.11 38.96
CA PHE A 286 -10.43 11.81 38.43
C PHE A 286 -10.07 10.65 39.35
N LYS A 287 -8.90 10.67 40.00
CA LYS A 287 -8.52 9.64 40.98
C LYS A 287 -9.43 9.62 42.18
N ILE A 288 -9.77 10.80 42.71
CA ILE A 288 -10.70 10.92 43.83
C ILE A 288 -12.02 10.24 43.45
N LEU A 289 -12.51 10.49 42.23
CA LEU A 289 -13.74 9.90 41.70
C LEU A 289 -13.70 8.37 41.59
N ILE A 290 -12.56 7.76 41.24
CA ILE A 290 -12.43 6.30 41.05
C ILE A 290 -11.91 5.53 42.28
N SER A 291 -11.71 6.18 43.43
CA SER A 291 -11.07 5.62 44.63
C SER A 291 -11.61 4.22 45.01
N GLY A 292 -10.88 3.16 44.62
CA GLY A 292 -11.18 1.75 44.94
C GLY A 292 -11.77 0.90 43.80
N ASP A 293 -12.16 1.52 42.67
CA ASP A 293 -12.99 0.91 41.63
C ASP A 293 -12.26 0.71 40.28
N LYS A 294 -10.93 0.83 40.21
CA LYS A 294 -10.19 0.70 38.94
C LYS A 294 -10.32 -0.74 38.40
N PRO A 295 -11.05 -0.98 37.30
CA PRO A 295 -11.16 -2.30 36.73
C PRO A 295 -9.79 -2.71 36.19
N THR A 296 -9.34 -3.93 36.52
CA THR A 296 -8.01 -4.44 36.12
C THR A 296 -7.77 -4.47 34.61
N LYS A 297 -8.84 -4.38 33.80
CA LYS A 297 -8.80 -4.44 32.34
C LYS A 297 -8.60 -3.07 31.66
N CYS A 298 -8.96 -1.96 32.31
CA CYS A 298 -8.91 -0.62 31.70
C CYS A 298 -7.59 0.09 32.03
N LYS A 299 -6.90 0.59 30.99
CA LYS A 299 -5.66 1.37 31.15
C LYS A 299 -5.94 2.87 31.15
N LEU A 300 -5.43 3.57 32.16
CA LEU A 300 -5.45 5.01 32.27
C LEU A 300 -4.27 5.62 31.50
N ILE A 301 -4.60 6.34 30.43
CA ILE A 301 -3.68 7.23 29.73
C ILE A 301 -3.78 8.60 30.39
N VAL A 302 -2.63 9.16 30.80
CA VAL A 302 -2.58 10.54 31.29
C VAL A 302 -1.82 11.39 30.27
N SER A 303 -2.47 12.44 29.79
CA SER A 303 -2.00 13.21 28.63
C SER A 303 -1.65 14.66 28.95
N SER A 304 -0.72 15.21 28.18
CA SER A 304 -0.39 16.63 28.14
C SER A 304 -0.12 17.07 26.71
N HIS A 305 -0.70 18.21 26.33
CA HIS A 305 -0.59 18.81 25.00
C HIS A 305 0.10 20.17 25.08
N ASN A 306 1.11 20.38 24.24
CA ASN A 306 1.74 21.67 24.03
C ASN A 306 1.56 22.05 22.56
N TYR A 307 0.72 23.05 22.33
CA TYR A 307 0.38 23.52 20.99
C TYR A 307 1.38 24.54 20.45
N GLN A 308 2.26 25.07 21.28
CA GLN A 308 3.18 26.16 20.94
C GLN A 308 4.51 25.64 20.39
N ASN A 309 5.12 24.66 21.05
CA ASN A 309 6.45 24.16 20.70
C ASN A 309 6.72 22.75 21.26
N THR A 310 7.95 22.28 21.08
CA THR A 310 8.51 21.14 21.79
C THR A 310 9.50 21.68 22.84
N PRO A 311 9.22 21.54 24.15
CA PRO A 311 10.09 22.04 25.22
C PRO A 311 11.50 21.46 25.20
N SER A 312 12.34 21.96 26.11
CA SER A 312 13.67 21.38 26.32
C SER A 312 13.57 19.90 26.73
N LEU A 313 14.64 19.15 26.53
CA LEU A 313 14.68 17.75 26.92
C LEU A 313 14.49 17.57 28.43
N GLU A 314 15.04 18.48 29.23
CA GLU A 314 14.87 18.49 30.69
C GLU A 314 13.40 18.71 31.07
N ASP A 315 12.75 19.71 30.47
CA ASP A 315 11.31 19.96 30.71
C ASP A 315 10.44 18.77 30.28
N LEU A 316 10.78 18.12 29.17
CA LEU A 316 10.07 16.93 28.71
C LEU A 316 10.27 15.74 29.66
N LYS A 317 11.49 15.52 30.18
CA LYS A 317 11.75 14.47 31.18
C LYS A 317 10.98 14.75 32.47
N ASN A 318 11.03 15.99 32.97
CA ASN A 318 10.25 16.43 34.13
C ASN A 318 8.73 16.24 33.92
N LEU A 319 8.23 16.53 32.71
CA LEU A 319 6.83 16.30 32.37
C LEU A 319 6.47 14.80 32.39
N VAL A 320 7.31 13.94 31.80
CA VAL A 320 7.11 12.49 31.82
C VAL A 320 7.11 11.96 33.26
N GLU A 321 8.04 12.39 34.10
CA GLU A 321 8.11 12.02 35.52
C GLU A 321 6.86 12.48 36.29
N ARG A 322 6.39 13.71 36.05
CA ARG A 322 5.14 14.22 36.63
C ARG A 322 3.97 13.32 36.25
N ILE A 323 3.81 12.98 34.97
CA ILE A 323 2.74 12.09 34.50
C ILE A 323 2.88 10.69 35.13
N GLN A 324 4.10 10.15 35.25
CA GLN A 324 4.31 8.86 35.91
C GLN A 324 3.91 8.89 37.38
N SER A 325 4.22 9.98 38.09
CA SER A 325 3.88 10.14 39.51
C SER A 325 2.38 10.16 39.76
N THR A 326 1.55 10.39 38.73
CA THR A 326 0.10 10.31 38.85
C THR A 326 -0.40 8.86 38.82
N GLY A 327 0.45 7.85 38.69
CA GLY A 327 -0.01 6.45 38.58
C GLY A 327 -0.68 6.14 37.23
N ALA A 328 -0.33 6.89 36.19
CA ALA A 328 -0.73 6.60 34.81
C ALA A 328 -0.22 5.21 34.39
N ASP A 329 -1.03 4.43 33.68
CA ASP A 329 -0.55 3.17 33.07
C ASP A 329 0.23 3.46 31.77
N ILE A 330 -0.11 4.56 31.10
CA ILE A 330 0.51 5.02 29.86
C ILE A 330 0.69 6.53 29.92
N VAL A 331 1.89 7.01 29.64
CA VAL A 331 2.20 8.44 29.51
C VAL A 331 1.85 8.91 28.10
N LYS A 332 1.17 10.05 27.94
CA LYS A 332 0.93 10.68 26.63
C LYS A 332 1.44 12.11 26.59
N VAL A 333 2.35 12.41 25.67
CA VAL A 333 2.93 13.74 25.47
C VAL A 333 2.81 14.13 24.00
N ALA A 334 2.04 15.16 23.70
CA ALA A 334 1.91 15.71 22.36
C ALA A 334 2.46 17.15 22.34
N THR A 335 3.48 17.41 21.53
CA THR A 335 4.07 18.76 21.38
C THR A 335 3.83 19.31 19.98
N THR A 336 4.31 20.51 19.66
CA THR A 336 4.34 21.05 18.29
C THR A 336 5.77 21.14 17.78
N ALA A 337 6.04 20.63 16.57
CA ALA A 337 7.35 20.79 15.94
C ALA A 337 7.46 22.18 15.30
N VAL A 338 8.28 23.06 15.89
CA VAL A 338 8.66 24.34 15.30
C VAL A 338 9.78 24.12 14.28
N ASP A 339 10.68 23.19 14.57
CA ASP A 339 11.69 22.68 13.65
C ASP A 339 11.69 21.14 13.62
N ILE A 340 12.14 20.53 12.52
CA ILE A 340 12.24 19.07 12.42
C ILE A 340 13.19 18.49 13.47
N THR A 341 14.17 19.25 13.96
CA THR A 341 15.10 18.82 15.02
C THR A 341 14.41 18.60 16.37
N ASP A 342 13.21 19.16 16.58
CA ASP A 342 12.40 18.94 17.78
C ASP A 342 12.03 17.47 17.99
N VAL A 343 11.85 16.73 16.88
CA VAL A 343 11.49 15.31 16.89
C VAL A 343 12.57 14.45 17.58
N ALA A 344 13.84 14.86 17.57
CA ALA A 344 14.90 14.12 18.26
C ALA A 344 14.65 14.04 19.78
N ARG A 345 14.16 15.12 20.40
CA ARG A 345 13.82 15.14 21.83
C ARG A 345 12.64 14.22 22.14
N ILE A 346 11.68 14.13 21.21
CA ILE A 346 10.56 13.18 21.30
C ILE A 346 11.07 11.74 21.23
N PHE A 347 11.97 11.41 20.31
CA PHE A 347 12.58 10.07 20.28
C PHE A 347 13.35 9.76 21.55
N GLU A 348 14.05 10.74 22.12
CA GLU A 348 14.81 10.54 23.34
C GLU A 348 13.90 10.20 24.53
N ILE A 349 12.79 10.91 24.75
CA ILE A 349 11.87 10.57 25.84
C ILE A 349 11.17 9.23 25.62
N ILE A 350 10.91 8.83 24.37
CA ILE A 350 10.36 7.50 24.08
C ILE A 350 11.38 6.43 24.46
N ALA A 351 12.63 6.57 24.02
CA ALA A 351 13.67 5.57 24.21
C ALA A 351 14.06 5.38 25.69
N HIS A 352 13.94 6.42 26.52
CA HIS A 352 14.30 6.39 27.94
C HIS A 352 13.11 6.16 28.89
N SER A 353 11.87 6.15 28.38
CA SER A 353 10.71 5.90 29.22
C SER A 353 10.70 4.46 29.73
N GLN A 354 10.58 4.29 31.05
CA GLN A 354 10.45 2.98 31.69
C GLN A 354 9.01 2.46 31.71
N VAL A 355 8.05 3.32 31.39
CA VAL A 355 6.63 2.98 31.25
C VAL A 355 6.19 3.11 29.79
N PRO A 356 5.10 2.46 29.36
CA PRO A 356 4.51 2.70 28.06
C PRO A 356 4.27 4.19 27.81
N ILE A 357 4.75 4.69 26.67
CA ILE A 357 4.68 6.12 26.34
C ILE A 357 4.18 6.32 24.91
N ILE A 358 3.27 7.28 24.77
CA ILE A 358 2.74 7.81 23.52
C ILE A 358 3.30 9.22 23.39
N ALA A 359 4.35 9.40 22.59
CA ALA A 359 4.92 10.73 22.38
C ALA A 359 5.01 11.07 20.90
N MET A 360 4.66 12.30 20.55
CA MET A 360 4.70 12.81 19.18
C MET A 360 4.80 14.33 19.14
N ALA A 361 5.35 14.85 18.05
CA ALA A 361 5.25 16.26 17.70
C ALA A 361 4.23 16.44 16.56
N MET A 362 3.35 17.42 16.71
CA MET A 362 2.34 17.84 15.74
C MET A 362 2.95 18.69 14.62
N GLY A 363 2.20 18.81 13.53
CA GLY A 363 2.59 19.59 12.34
C GLY A 363 3.38 18.78 11.32
N GLU A 364 3.56 19.33 10.13
CA GLU A 364 4.27 18.65 9.02
C GLU A 364 5.72 18.29 9.39
N LYS A 365 6.41 19.19 10.11
CA LYS A 365 7.77 18.96 10.63
C LYS A 365 7.83 17.84 11.67
N GLY A 366 6.72 17.55 12.34
CA GLY A 366 6.58 16.52 13.35
C GLY A 366 6.22 15.14 12.80
N LEU A 367 5.91 15.01 11.50
CA LEU A 367 5.45 13.76 10.87
C LEU A 367 6.37 12.57 11.18
N MET A 368 7.69 12.79 11.17
CA MET A 368 8.68 11.75 11.44
C MET A 368 8.50 11.10 12.82
N SER A 369 8.03 11.85 13.84
CA SER A 369 7.74 11.30 15.18
C SER A 369 6.61 10.26 15.15
N ARG A 370 5.61 10.45 14.28
CA ARG A 370 4.48 9.54 14.12
C ARG A 370 4.85 8.29 13.36
N LEU A 371 5.72 8.42 12.34
CA LEU A 371 6.15 7.32 11.48
C LEU A 371 7.17 6.39 12.17
N LEU A 372 8.14 6.96 12.89
CA LEU A 372 9.25 6.20 13.47
C LEU A 372 9.00 5.74 14.92
N SER A 373 7.79 5.94 15.44
CA SER A 373 7.37 5.44 16.75
C SER A 373 7.73 3.96 17.01
N PRO A 374 7.54 3.00 16.06
CA PRO A 374 7.96 1.61 16.25
C PRO A 374 9.46 1.40 16.43
N LYS A 375 10.28 2.22 15.76
CA LYS A 375 11.74 2.13 15.85
C LYS A 375 12.22 2.56 17.24
N PHE A 376 11.65 3.63 17.77
CA PHE A 376 12.09 4.22 19.04
C PHE A 376 11.35 3.65 20.26
N GLY A 377 10.30 2.86 20.07
CA GLY A 377 9.61 2.13 21.13
C GLY A 377 8.33 2.80 21.64
N GLY A 378 7.71 3.66 20.85
CA GLY A 378 6.45 4.29 21.22
C GLY A 378 5.32 3.27 21.31
N TYR A 379 4.41 3.45 22.26
CA TYR A 379 3.32 2.53 22.53
C TYR A 379 2.26 2.55 21.42
N LEU A 380 1.95 3.75 20.91
CA LEU A 380 0.87 3.99 19.96
C LEU A 380 1.19 5.20 19.08
N THR A 381 0.69 5.20 17.85
CA THR A 381 0.61 6.36 16.96
C THR A 381 -0.83 6.55 16.47
N PHE A 382 -1.20 7.79 16.15
CA PHE A 382 -2.52 8.11 15.62
C PHE A 382 -2.48 8.27 14.11
N ALA A 383 -3.48 7.70 13.43
CA ALA A 383 -3.63 7.79 11.99
C ALA A 383 -5.09 7.94 11.60
N THR A 384 -5.37 8.79 10.61
CA THR A 384 -6.74 9.07 10.18
C THR A 384 -7.28 8.00 9.24
N LEU A 385 -8.61 7.90 9.16
CA LEU A 385 -9.28 7.06 8.16
C LEU A 385 -9.00 7.58 6.75
N GLU A 386 -9.15 8.89 6.56
CA GLU A 386 -8.99 9.60 5.30
C GLU A 386 -8.33 10.96 5.53
N ARG A 387 -7.81 11.58 4.46
CA ARG A 387 -7.26 12.94 4.53
C ARG A 387 -8.38 13.94 4.75
N GLY A 388 -8.16 14.96 5.57
CA GLY A 388 -9.16 15.95 5.98
C GLY A 388 -9.94 15.58 7.25
N LEU A 389 -9.72 14.38 7.81
CA LEU A 389 -10.31 13.92 9.07
C LEU A 389 -9.28 13.85 10.20
N GLU A 390 -8.24 14.68 10.15
CA GLU A 390 -7.18 14.74 11.16
C GLU A 390 -7.67 15.31 12.49
N SER A 391 -7.46 14.58 13.59
CA SER A 391 -7.72 15.09 14.94
C SER A 391 -6.61 15.99 15.48
N ALA A 392 -5.44 15.95 14.84
CA ALA A 392 -4.30 16.81 15.13
C ALA A 392 -3.44 17.02 13.88
N PRO A 393 -2.80 18.19 13.72
CA PRO A 393 -1.95 18.47 12.57
C PRO A 393 -0.83 17.43 12.36
N GLY A 394 -0.61 17.08 11.09
CA GLY A 394 0.46 16.17 10.66
C GLY A 394 0.17 14.68 10.82
N GLN A 395 -1.08 14.28 11.11
CA GLN A 395 -1.46 12.87 11.14
C GLN A 395 -1.43 12.24 9.74
N PRO A 396 -0.77 11.08 9.55
CA PRO A 396 -0.89 10.30 8.32
C PRO A 396 -2.22 9.54 8.30
N THR A 397 -2.62 9.06 7.11
CA THR A 397 -3.73 8.10 7.02
C THR A 397 -3.26 6.70 7.42
N ILE A 398 -4.18 5.84 7.89
CA ILE A 398 -3.87 4.42 8.18
C ILE A 398 -3.34 3.74 6.91
N LYS A 399 -3.93 4.05 5.76
CA LYS A 399 -3.47 3.53 4.47
C LYS A 399 -2.03 3.94 4.16
N ASP A 400 -1.67 5.21 4.38
CA ASP A 400 -0.29 5.66 4.16
C ASP A 400 0.68 4.96 5.13
N LEU A 401 0.30 4.77 6.40
CA LEU A 401 1.13 3.98 7.32
C LEU A 401 1.38 2.55 6.81
N MET A 402 0.32 1.87 6.38
CA MET A 402 0.39 0.46 5.98
C MET A 402 1.06 0.24 4.62
N ASP A 403 0.66 1.02 3.62
CA ASP A 403 1.00 0.79 2.21
C ASP A 403 2.20 1.62 1.74
N LEU A 404 2.33 2.87 2.24
CA LEU A 404 3.38 3.80 1.82
C LEU A 404 4.61 3.70 2.71
N PHE A 405 4.45 3.64 4.03
CA PHE A 405 5.55 3.64 5.00
C PHE A 405 5.87 2.26 5.58
N ASN A 406 5.16 1.22 5.16
CA ASN A 406 5.34 -0.16 5.62
C ASN A 406 5.40 -0.28 7.15
N PHE A 407 4.57 0.47 7.88
CA PHE A 407 4.69 0.71 9.32
C PHE A 407 4.87 -0.56 10.17
N ARG A 408 4.19 -1.65 9.81
CA ARG A 408 4.29 -2.95 10.51
C ARG A 408 5.65 -3.66 10.37
N HIS A 409 6.50 -3.23 9.44
CA HIS A 409 7.83 -3.79 9.19
C HIS A 409 8.94 -2.98 9.88
N ILE A 410 8.62 -1.82 10.45
CA ILE A 410 9.57 -0.99 11.16
C ILE A 410 9.93 -1.69 12.48
N ARG A 411 11.23 -1.90 12.68
CA ARG A 411 11.84 -2.49 13.87
C ARG A 411 12.85 -1.52 14.47
N ARG A 412 13.35 -1.86 15.66
CA ARG A 412 14.38 -1.06 16.35
C ARG A 412 15.65 -0.89 15.52
N ASP A 413 16.03 -1.91 14.76
CA ASP A 413 17.23 -1.94 13.91
C ASP A 413 17.02 -1.36 12.50
N THR A 414 15.79 -0.97 12.13
CA THR A 414 15.49 -0.39 10.82
C THR A 414 16.30 0.88 10.58
N LYS A 415 16.93 0.98 9.42
CA LYS A 415 17.68 2.17 8.98
C LYS A 415 16.73 3.23 8.43
N VAL A 416 16.94 4.47 8.81
CA VAL A 416 16.13 5.62 8.40
C VAL A 416 16.83 6.32 7.24
N PHE A 417 16.06 6.52 6.19
CA PHE A 417 16.39 7.31 5.02
C PHE A 417 15.33 8.39 4.83
N GLY A 418 15.63 9.42 4.04
CA GLY A 418 14.59 10.38 3.71
C GLY A 418 14.97 11.40 2.66
N ILE A 419 13.97 12.17 2.26
CA ILE A 419 14.12 13.28 1.32
C ILE A 419 14.12 14.60 2.10
N ILE A 420 15.25 15.29 2.07
CA ILE A 420 15.47 16.64 2.62
C ILE A 420 14.97 17.67 1.60
N GLY A 421 14.03 18.53 1.98
CA GLY A 421 13.53 19.60 1.11
C GLY A 421 12.63 20.62 1.82
N LYS A 422 12.33 21.72 1.12
CA LYS A 422 11.33 22.72 1.54
C LYS A 422 10.75 23.43 0.31
N PRO A 423 9.49 23.17 -0.08
CA PRO A 423 8.55 22.18 0.49
C PRO A 423 8.96 20.74 0.14
N VAL A 424 8.37 19.73 0.81
CA VAL A 424 8.74 18.32 0.60
C VAL A 424 7.57 17.35 0.46
N ALA A 425 6.37 17.68 0.94
CA ALA A 425 5.21 16.78 0.95
C ALA A 425 4.83 16.19 -0.42
N HIS A 426 5.09 16.91 -1.52
CA HIS A 426 4.81 16.47 -2.89
C HIS A 426 5.74 15.35 -3.39
N SER A 427 6.86 15.10 -2.70
CA SER A 427 7.87 14.14 -3.15
C SER A 427 7.32 12.72 -3.20
N LYS A 428 7.53 12.06 -4.34
CA LYS A 428 7.21 10.64 -4.54
C LYS A 428 8.33 9.69 -4.09
N SER A 429 9.44 10.22 -3.56
CA SER A 429 10.58 9.41 -3.14
C SER A 429 10.22 8.36 -2.08
N PRO A 430 9.46 8.68 -1.01
CA PRO A 430 9.04 7.66 -0.04
C PRO A 430 8.26 6.50 -0.66
N MET A 431 7.39 6.79 -1.64
CA MET A 431 6.63 5.76 -2.37
C MET A 431 7.55 4.81 -3.14
N LEU A 432 8.54 5.36 -3.83
CA LEU A 432 9.49 4.58 -4.61
C LEU A 432 10.39 3.73 -3.70
N TYR A 433 11.08 4.36 -2.75
CA TYR A 433 12.07 3.68 -1.90
C TYR A 433 11.44 2.68 -0.94
N ASN A 434 10.32 2.99 -0.28
CA ASN A 434 9.71 2.04 0.65
C ASN A 434 9.20 0.79 -0.08
N LYS A 435 8.68 0.95 -1.30
CA LYS A 435 8.27 -0.21 -2.11
C LYS A 435 9.48 -1.02 -2.57
N ALA A 436 10.58 -0.35 -2.95
CA ALA A 436 11.83 -1.00 -3.32
C ALA A 436 12.52 -1.71 -2.13
N PHE A 437 12.55 -1.10 -0.95
CA PHE A 437 13.09 -1.71 0.26
C PHE A 437 12.29 -2.96 0.64
N ARG A 438 10.96 -2.88 0.56
CA ARG A 438 10.08 -4.02 0.82
C ARG A 438 10.25 -5.15 -0.20
N SER A 439 10.42 -4.85 -1.48
CA SER A 439 10.52 -5.89 -2.52
C SER A 439 11.79 -6.74 -2.39
N VAL A 440 12.87 -6.19 -1.85
CA VAL A 440 14.14 -6.92 -1.62
C VAL A 440 14.37 -7.32 -0.16
N GLY A 441 13.40 -7.06 0.73
CA GLY A 441 13.54 -7.35 2.17
C GLY A 441 14.59 -6.50 2.88
N PHE A 442 14.97 -5.35 2.34
CA PHE A 442 15.93 -4.43 2.96
C PHE A 442 15.30 -3.75 4.18
N ASN A 443 15.97 -3.79 5.33
CA ASN A 443 15.47 -3.22 6.59
C ASN A 443 15.65 -1.69 6.65
N GLY A 444 14.98 -0.99 5.75
CA GLY A 444 15.00 0.46 5.66
C GLY A 444 13.60 1.07 5.60
N ILE A 445 13.50 2.31 6.06
CA ILE A 445 12.34 3.18 5.83
C ILE A 445 12.80 4.50 5.23
N PHE A 446 12.08 5.00 4.24
CA PHE A 446 12.30 6.28 3.59
C PHE A 446 11.14 7.24 3.91
N VAL A 447 11.45 8.40 4.50
CA VAL A 447 10.43 9.37 4.97
C VAL A 447 10.61 10.77 4.36
N HIS A 448 9.56 11.60 4.44
CA HIS A 448 9.67 13.03 4.15
C HIS A 448 10.38 13.77 5.29
N MET A 449 11.30 14.68 4.96
CA MET A 449 12.02 15.50 5.94
C MET A 449 11.91 16.98 5.52
N LEU A 450 10.97 17.70 6.15
CA LEU A 450 10.78 19.13 5.95
C LEU A 450 11.85 19.89 6.75
N VAL A 451 12.94 20.27 6.07
CA VAL A 451 14.13 20.82 6.70
C VAL A 451 14.23 22.31 6.40
N ASP A 452 14.43 23.12 7.43
CA ASP A 452 14.71 24.55 7.28
C ASP A 452 16.22 24.83 7.21
N ASN A 453 16.99 24.23 8.11
CA ASN A 453 18.44 24.34 8.18
C ASN A 453 19.09 22.95 8.09
N VAL A 454 19.77 22.68 6.99
CA VAL A 454 20.38 21.35 6.72
C VAL A 454 21.52 21.02 7.67
N LYS A 455 22.30 22.01 8.13
CA LYS A 455 23.41 21.80 9.05
C LYS A 455 22.88 21.33 10.41
N ASN A 456 21.95 22.08 11.00
CA ASN A 456 21.34 21.71 12.28
C ASN A 456 20.64 20.35 12.20
N PHE A 457 19.97 20.07 11.08
CA PHE A 457 19.35 18.76 10.84
C PHE A 457 20.38 17.62 10.86
N LEU A 458 21.48 17.75 10.11
CA LEU A 458 22.51 16.70 10.04
C LEU A 458 23.29 16.51 11.34
N GLU A 459 23.51 17.58 12.10
CA GLU A 459 24.11 17.55 13.44
C GLU A 459 23.20 16.80 14.43
N THR A 460 21.89 17.13 14.41
CA THR A 460 20.88 16.50 15.28
C THR A 460 20.70 15.01 14.94
N TYR A 461 20.62 14.67 13.66
CA TYR A 461 20.40 13.31 13.17
C TYR A 461 21.71 12.67 12.68
N SER A 462 22.74 12.74 13.53
CA SER A 462 24.10 12.26 13.27
C SER A 462 24.32 10.76 13.56
N SER A 463 23.36 10.10 14.23
CA SER A 463 23.48 8.70 14.59
C SER A 463 23.47 7.76 13.36
N LYS A 464 23.96 6.52 13.55
CA LYS A 464 23.96 5.47 12.52
C LYS A 464 22.56 4.96 12.15
N ASP A 465 21.53 5.39 12.85
CA ASP A 465 20.14 5.12 12.48
C ASP A 465 19.77 5.85 11.20
N PHE A 466 20.25 7.08 11.02
CA PHE A 466 20.00 7.91 9.84
C PHE A 466 21.10 7.66 8.81
N ALA A 467 20.83 6.70 7.93
CA ALA A 467 21.83 6.08 7.06
C ALA A 467 22.03 6.80 5.72
N GLY A 468 21.04 7.54 5.24
CA GLY A 468 21.19 8.27 3.98
C GLY A 468 20.04 9.21 3.67
N PHE A 469 20.30 10.20 2.83
CA PHE A 469 19.38 11.27 2.50
C PHE A 469 19.42 11.57 1.01
N SER A 470 18.25 11.65 0.38
CA SER A 470 18.09 12.40 -0.85
C SER A 470 17.93 13.88 -0.49
N CYS A 471 18.43 14.79 -1.33
CA CYS A 471 18.36 16.22 -1.11
C CYS A 471 17.77 16.92 -2.34
N THR A 472 16.70 17.68 -2.14
CA THR A 472 16.04 18.49 -3.17
C THR A 472 16.08 19.99 -2.84
N ILE A 473 15.35 20.79 -3.60
CA ILE A 473 15.24 22.24 -3.45
C ILE A 473 14.88 22.59 -1.98
N PRO A 474 15.53 23.62 -1.38
CA PRO A 474 16.64 24.43 -1.90
C PRO A 474 18.03 23.94 -1.47
N HIS A 475 18.15 22.77 -0.85
CA HIS A 475 19.29 22.39 -0.01
C HIS A 475 20.48 21.75 -0.75
N LYS A 476 20.36 21.48 -2.05
CA LYS A 476 21.39 20.76 -2.84
C LYS A 476 22.77 21.43 -2.81
N GLU A 477 22.82 22.76 -2.73
CA GLU A 477 24.09 23.50 -2.66
C GLU A 477 24.62 23.57 -1.22
N THR A 478 23.74 23.86 -0.25
CA THR A 478 24.12 23.99 1.16
C THR A 478 24.66 22.69 1.74
N ILE A 479 24.09 21.54 1.38
CA ILE A 479 24.51 20.24 1.90
C ILE A 479 25.93 19.85 1.48
N VAL A 480 26.49 20.44 0.41
CA VAL A 480 27.87 20.20 -0.03
C VAL A 480 28.86 20.53 1.09
N GLN A 481 28.62 21.63 1.81
CA GLN A 481 29.47 22.07 2.92
C GLN A 481 29.27 21.25 4.20
N CYS A 482 28.20 20.45 4.26
CA CYS A 482 27.88 19.61 5.41
C CYS A 482 28.37 18.16 5.25
N CYS A 483 28.84 17.78 4.06
CA CYS A 483 29.41 16.46 3.82
C CYS A 483 30.89 16.44 4.23
N ASP A 484 31.31 15.39 4.94
CA ASP A 484 32.72 15.19 5.29
C ASP A 484 33.58 14.89 4.06
N GLU A 485 33.00 14.15 3.11
CA GLU A 485 33.60 13.79 1.84
C GLU A 485 32.60 14.04 0.72
N VAL A 486 33.06 14.61 -0.40
CA VAL A 486 32.20 14.90 -1.56
C VAL A 486 32.82 14.26 -2.79
N ASP A 487 32.00 13.52 -3.53
CA ASP A 487 32.32 12.93 -4.82
C ASP A 487 32.93 13.99 -5.77
N PRO A 488 34.00 13.67 -6.52
CA PRO A 488 34.64 14.64 -7.42
C PRO A 488 33.68 15.31 -8.41
N VAL A 489 32.70 14.56 -8.95
CA VAL A 489 31.69 15.09 -9.87
C VAL A 489 30.73 16.00 -9.12
N ALA A 490 30.26 15.60 -7.94
CA ALA A 490 29.38 16.45 -7.13
C ALA A 490 30.07 17.75 -6.69
N LYS A 491 31.38 17.70 -6.41
CA LYS A 491 32.20 18.87 -6.09
C LYS A 491 32.37 19.79 -7.28
N ALA A 492 32.59 19.25 -8.48
CA ALA A 492 32.66 20.02 -9.72
C ALA A 492 31.32 20.67 -10.09
N ILE A 493 30.21 19.97 -9.88
CA ILE A 493 28.85 20.51 -10.02
C ILE A 493 28.58 21.59 -8.95
N GLY A 494 29.16 21.46 -7.75
CA GLY A 494 28.86 22.31 -6.60
C GLY A 494 27.45 22.06 -6.04
N ALA A 495 26.94 20.84 -6.17
CA ALA A 495 25.65 20.42 -5.62
C ALA A 495 25.61 18.91 -5.32
N VAL A 496 25.01 18.54 -4.19
CA VAL A 496 24.80 17.15 -3.74
C VAL A 496 23.30 16.88 -3.62
N ASN A 497 22.83 15.81 -4.26
CA ASN A 497 21.44 15.34 -4.15
C ASN A 497 21.31 14.01 -3.38
N CYS A 498 22.43 13.36 -3.08
CA CYS A 498 22.47 12.08 -2.39
C CYS A 498 23.60 12.10 -1.36
N ALA A 499 23.26 11.99 -0.09
CA ALA A 499 24.21 11.90 1.01
C ALA A 499 24.07 10.55 1.70
N VAL A 500 25.17 9.83 1.90
CA VAL A 500 25.18 8.50 2.53
C VAL A 500 26.08 8.53 3.75
N ARG A 501 25.55 8.07 4.89
CA ARG A 501 26.32 7.93 6.12
C ARG A 501 26.99 6.55 6.13
N ARG A 502 28.31 6.54 6.02
CA ARG A 502 29.08 5.28 6.04
C ARG A 502 29.00 4.65 7.43
N GLN A 503 28.78 3.33 7.48
CA GLN A 503 28.56 2.62 8.74
C GLN A 503 29.86 2.39 9.54
N ASN A 504 31.00 2.35 8.87
CA ASN A 504 32.31 2.12 9.47
C ASN A 504 32.79 3.32 10.30
N ASP A 505 32.81 4.52 9.72
CA ASP A 505 33.36 5.73 10.36
C ASP A 505 32.31 6.80 10.69
N GLY A 506 31.05 6.62 10.26
CA GLY A 506 29.97 7.56 10.53
C GLY A 506 29.99 8.82 9.67
N LYS A 507 30.97 8.96 8.76
CA LYS A 507 31.11 10.13 7.90
C LYS A 507 30.02 10.21 6.86
N LEU A 508 29.65 11.43 6.50
CA LEU A 508 28.66 11.74 5.48
C LEU A 508 29.36 11.95 4.12
N TYR A 509 29.12 11.02 3.20
CA TYR A 509 29.59 11.10 1.82
C TYR A 509 28.51 11.69 0.92
N GLY A 510 28.80 12.82 0.27
CA GLY A 510 27.90 13.50 -0.67
C GLY A 510 28.22 13.16 -2.13
N CYS A 511 27.20 12.85 -2.93
CA CYS A 511 27.31 12.66 -4.37
C CYS A 511 26.12 13.26 -5.13
N ASN A 512 26.21 13.28 -6.46
CA ASN A 512 25.20 13.82 -7.35
C ASN A 512 24.77 12.76 -8.37
N THR A 513 23.48 12.42 -8.38
CA THR A 513 22.86 11.50 -9.33
C THR A 513 21.89 12.20 -10.30
N ASP A 514 21.67 13.51 -10.14
CA ASP A 514 20.77 14.29 -10.99
C ASP A 514 21.30 14.38 -12.42
N TYR A 515 22.60 14.68 -12.59
CA TYR A 515 23.18 14.91 -13.92
C TYR A 515 23.04 13.68 -14.82
N VAL A 516 23.40 12.51 -14.31
CA VAL A 516 23.36 11.26 -15.06
C VAL A 516 21.93 10.79 -15.32
N GLY A 517 21.01 10.98 -14.36
CA GLY A 517 19.59 10.70 -14.58
C GLY A 517 18.98 11.56 -15.68
N ALA A 518 19.25 12.88 -15.67
CA ALA A 518 18.71 13.80 -16.67
C ALA A 518 19.35 13.63 -18.05
N ILE A 519 20.68 13.58 -18.12
CA ILE A 519 21.40 13.48 -19.39
C ILE A 519 21.08 12.15 -20.09
N SER A 520 21.00 11.04 -19.35
CA SER A 520 20.61 9.75 -19.95
C SER A 520 19.21 9.82 -20.54
N ALA A 521 18.23 10.37 -19.79
CA ALA A 521 16.86 10.53 -20.28
C ALA A 521 16.77 11.40 -21.55
N ILE A 522 17.53 12.49 -21.61
CA ILE A 522 17.57 13.36 -22.78
C ILE A 522 18.22 12.66 -23.98
N GLU A 523 19.36 12.00 -23.78
CA GLU A 523 20.02 11.26 -24.85
C GLU A 523 19.16 10.11 -25.37
N ASP A 524 18.42 9.41 -24.50
CA ASP A 524 17.50 8.34 -24.87
C ASP A 524 16.32 8.88 -25.69
N GLY A 525 15.78 10.04 -25.31
CA GLY A 525 14.77 10.75 -26.10
C GLY A 525 15.25 11.11 -27.52
N LEU A 526 16.52 11.52 -27.67
CA LEU A 526 17.12 11.80 -28.98
C LEU A 526 17.41 10.53 -29.78
N ARG A 527 17.80 9.44 -29.13
CA ARG A 527 18.06 8.16 -29.81
C ARG A 527 16.78 7.52 -30.35
N ALA A 528 15.69 7.60 -29.59
CA ALA A 528 14.40 7.02 -29.97
C ALA A 528 13.79 7.66 -31.24
N SER A 529 14.08 8.93 -31.50
CA SER A 529 13.55 9.68 -32.65
C SER A 529 14.31 9.44 -33.97
N GLY A 530 15.32 8.55 -33.98
CA GLY A 530 16.05 8.21 -35.20
C GLY A 530 17.00 9.29 -35.70
N VAL A 531 17.29 10.32 -34.89
CA VAL A 531 18.27 11.37 -35.21
C VAL A 531 19.70 10.82 -35.08
N GLN A 532 20.07 9.94 -36.01
CA GLN A 532 21.44 9.47 -36.17
C GLN A 532 22.23 10.51 -36.96
N ASN A 533 22.92 11.40 -36.26
CA ASN A 533 24.19 11.88 -36.81
C ASN A 533 25.13 10.67 -36.73
N GLY A 534 25.68 10.22 -37.86
CA GLY A 534 26.51 9.01 -37.98
C GLY A 534 27.85 9.04 -37.23
N SER A 535 27.89 9.58 -36.00
CA SER A 535 29.04 9.66 -35.13
C SER A 535 28.95 8.65 -33.99
N ILE A 536 30.08 8.04 -33.65
CA ILE A 536 30.27 7.07 -32.55
C ILE A 536 30.14 7.74 -31.16
N GLY A 537 29.58 8.96 -31.08
CA GLY A 537 29.59 9.85 -29.90
C GLY A 537 28.21 10.17 -29.31
N SER A 538 28.18 11.04 -28.29
CA SER A 538 26.92 11.48 -27.66
C SER A 538 26.04 12.26 -28.66
N PRO A 539 24.71 12.07 -28.65
CA PRO A 539 23.79 12.86 -29.47
C PRO A 539 23.74 14.35 -29.08
N LEU A 540 24.32 14.72 -27.93
CA LEU A 540 24.42 16.11 -27.47
C LEU A 540 25.65 16.85 -28.03
N ALA A 541 26.65 16.13 -28.55
CA ALA A 541 27.90 16.72 -28.98
C ALA A 541 27.68 17.78 -30.07
N GLY A 542 28.21 19.00 -29.85
CA GLY A 542 28.10 20.15 -30.75
C GLY A 542 26.75 20.88 -30.72
N ARG A 543 25.69 20.31 -30.16
CA ARG A 543 24.37 20.94 -30.06
C ARG A 543 24.37 22.07 -29.04
N LEU A 544 23.56 23.09 -29.29
CA LEU A 544 23.28 24.13 -28.32
C LEU A 544 22.24 23.64 -27.29
N PHE A 545 22.66 23.61 -26.03
CA PHE A 545 21.88 23.12 -24.90
C PHE A 545 21.57 24.30 -23.97
N VAL A 546 20.29 24.67 -23.92
CA VAL A 546 19.77 25.81 -23.17
C VAL A 546 19.19 25.30 -21.85
N VAL A 547 19.83 25.65 -20.73
CA VAL A 547 19.40 25.32 -19.39
C VAL A 547 18.61 26.49 -18.81
N ILE A 548 17.36 26.26 -18.41
CA ILE A 548 16.59 27.23 -17.62
C ILE A 548 16.77 26.91 -16.15
N GLY A 549 17.33 27.84 -15.39
CA GLY A 549 17.60 27.72 -13.96
C GLY A 549 19.07 27.49 -13.64
N ALA A 550 19.57 28.21 -12.62
CA ALA A 550 20.95 28.11 -12.14
C ALA A 550 21.03 27.61 -10.68
N GLY A 551 20.07 26.78 -10.26
CA GLY A 551 20.09 26.06 -8.98
C GLY A 551 20.79 24.70 -9.09
N GLY A 552 20.80 23.90 -8.02
CA GLY A 552 21.53 22.62 -8.00
C GLY A 552 21.21 21.64 -9.15
N ALA A 553 19.95 21.56 -9.61
CA ALA A 553 19.59 20.76 -10.79
C ALA A 553 20.13 21.38 -12.09
N GLY A 554 20.03 22.70 -12.24
CA GLY A 554 20.61 23.45 -13.37
C GLY A 554 22.13 23.27 -13.47
N LYS A 555 22.84 23.33 -12.33
CA LYS A 555 24.29 23.03 -12.29
C LYS A 555 24.59 21.62 -12.76
N ALA A 556 23.81 20.63 -12.31
CA ALA A 556 23.97 19.23 -12.67
C ALA A 556 23.75 18.99 -14.17
N LEU A 557 22.67 19.55 -14.75
CA LEU A 557 22.39 19.41 -16.19
C LEU A 557 23.40 20.17 -17.06
N ALA A 558 23.78 21.39 -16.68
CA ALA A 558 24.79 22.16 -17.40
C ALA A 558 26.15 21.43 -17.44
N TYR A 559 26.59 20.89 -16.29
CA TYR A 559 27.78 20.05 -16.19
C TYR A 559 27.66 18.80 -17.07
N GLY A 560 26.56 18.04 -16.90
CA GLY A 560 26.37 16.79 -17.63
C GLY A 560 26.33 16.97 -19.14
N ALA A 561 25.68 18.04 -19.64
CA ALA A 561 25.63 18.35 -21.06
C ALA A 561 27.00 18.78 -21.62
N LYS A 562 27.77 19.55 -20.85
CA LYS A 562 29.14 19.94 -21.19
C LYS A 562 30.05 18.72 -21.34
N GLU A 563 29.99 17.78 -20.40
CA GLU A 563 30.78 16.54 -20.44
C GLU A 563 30.44 15.66 -21.65
N LYS A 564 29.26 15.87 -22.25
CA LYS A 564 28.84 15.23 -23.50
C LYS A 564 29.19 16.02 -24.76
N GLY A 565 29.86 17.16 -24.62
CA GLY A 565 30.34 18.01 -25.71
C GLY A 565 29.32 19.02 -26.24
N ALA A 566 28.24 19.31 -25.49
CA ALA A 566 27.28 20.33 -25.88
C ALA A 566 27.82 21.75 -25.63
N ARG A 567 27.35 22.72 -26.42
CA ARG A 567 27.53 24.15 -26.14
C ARG A 567 26.45 24.60 -25.17
N ILE A 568 26.82 25.23 -24.07
CA ILE A 568 25.89 25.52 -22.97
C ILE A 568 25.45 26.98 -22.96
N VAL A 569 24.15 27.20 -22.80
CA VAL A 569 23.55 28.50 -22.48
C VAL A 569 22.74 28.36 -21.20
N ILE A 570 22.86 29.32 -20.29
CA ILE A 570 22.18 29.30 -19.00
C ILE A 570 21.27 30.51 -18.91
N ALA A 571 19.97 30.26 -18.93
CA ALA A 571 18.95 31.27 -18.73
C ALA A 571 18.46 31.23 -17.27
N ASN A 572 18.49 32.36 -16.57
CA ASN A 572 18.00 32.41 -15.18
C ASN A 572 17.37 33.75 -14.84
N ARG A 573 16.41 33.74 -13.90
CA ARG A 573 15.75 34.96 -13.40
C ARG A 573 16.76 35.93 -12.77
N THR A 574 17.69 35.40 -11.98
CA THR A 574 18.81 36.17 -11.43
C THR A 574 20.00 36.00 -12.36
N TYR A 575 20.27 37.02 -13.17
CA TYR A 575 21.30 36.98 -14.22
C TYR A 575 22.70 36.64 -13.66
N ASP A 576 23.09 37.20 -12.51
CA ASP A 576 24.39 36.92 -11.91
C ASP A 576 24.63 35.43 -11.66
N ARG A 577 23.61 34.69 -11.21
CA ARG A 577 23.71 33.24 -11.02
C ARG A 577 23.88 32.48 -12.35
N ALA A 578 23.28 32.96 -13.43
CA ALA A 578 23.50 32.39 -14.76
C ALA A 578 24.93 32.66 -15.24
N ARG A 579 25.42 33.88 -15.04
CA ARG A 579 26.80 34.29 -15.38
C ARG A 579 27.83 33.45 -14.63
N GLU A 580 27.72 33.36 -13.31
CA GLU A 580 28.64 32.57 -12.48
C GLU A 580 28.70 31.10 -12.95
N LEU A 581 27.54 30.48 -13.21
CA LEU A 581 27.50 29.10 -13.68
C LEU A 581 28.03 28.95 -15.11
N ALA A 582 27.75 29.92 -16.00
CA ALA A 582 28.25 29.92 -17.36
C ALA A 582 29.78 30.04 -17.40
N GLU A 583 30.38 30.88 -16.55
CA GLU A 583 31.84 31.02 -16.41
C GLU A 583 32.49 29.71 -15.95
N ILE A 584 31.91 29.03 -14.96
CA ILE A 584 32.41 27.73 -14.46
C ILE A 584 32.34 26.65 -15.56
N ILE A 585 31.24 26.61 -16.30
CA ILE A 585 30.99 25.58 -17.31
C ILE A 585 31.67 25.91 -18.65
N GLY A 586 32.04 27.17 -18.91
CA GLY A 586 32.55 27.62 -20.21
C GLY A 586 31.43 27.79 -21.24
N GLY A 587 30.28 28.28 -20.80
CA GLY A 587 29.10 28.56 -21.64
C GLY A 587 28.74 30.05 -21.67
N ASN A 588 27.54 30.36 -22.14
CA ASN A 588 27.00 31.73 -22.17
C ASN A 588 25.86 31.91 -21.17
N ALA A 589 25.75 33.10 -20.59
CA ALA A 589 24.65 33.47 -19.72
C ALA A 589 23.60 34.30 -20.46
N LEU A 590 22.33 34.06 -20.13
CA LEU A 590 21.18 34.74 -20.69
C LEU A 590 20.23 35.17 -19.57
N SER A 591 19.67 36.37 -19.68
CA SER A 591 18.55 36.76 -18.81
C SER A 591 17.33 35.93 -19.17
N LEU A 592 16.54 35.49 -18.18
CA LEU A 592 15.29 34.76 -18.48
C LEU A 592 14.35 35.58 -19.38
N ALA A 593 14.38 36.92 -19.30
CA ALA A 593 13.57 37.78 -20.14
C ALA A 593 13.93 37.71 -21.63
N ASP A 594 15.21 37.44 -21.95
CA ASP A 594 15.72 37.38 -23.32
C ASP A 594 15.54 36.00 -23.95
N LEU A 595 15.12 35.00 -23.17
CA LEU A 595 14.96 33.62 -23.63
C LEU A 595 13.91 33.47 -24.74
N ASN A 596 12.85 34.30 -24.73
CA ASN A 596 11.78 34.24 -25.73
C ASN A 596 12.23 34.67 -27.14
N THR A 597 13.31 35.43 -27.25
CA THR A 597 13.86 35.89 -28.53
C THR A 597 15.18 35.20 -28.87
N TYR A 598 15.62 34.25 -28.04
CA TYR A 598 16.88 33.54 -28.22
C TYR A 598 16.71 32.32 -29.15
N SER A 599 17.01 32.51 -30.43
CA SER A 599 17.00 31.46 -31.45
C SER A 599 18.20 31.60 -32.41
N PRO A 600 19.45 31.46 -31.93
CA PRO A 600 20.62 31.62 -32.78
C PRO A 600 20.77 30.51 -33.84
N GLU A 601 20.13 29.36 -33.62
CA GLU A 601 20.12 28.20 -34.51
C GLU A 601 18.85 27.37 -34.27
N ASP A 602 18.48 26.51 -35.22
CA ASP A 602 17.40 25.54 -35.07
C ASP A 602 17.92 24.20 -34.52
N GLY A 603 17.02 23.40 -33.95
CA GLY A 603 17.35 22.07 -33.44
C GLY A 603 18.07 22.06 -32.09
N MET A 604 17.96 23.16 -31.34
CA MET A 604 18.48 23.30 -29.97
C MET A 604 17.80 22.32 -29.00
N ILE A 605 18.39 22.17 -27.81
CA ILE A 605 17.79 21.39 -26.71
C ILE A 605 17.47 22.34 -25.57
N LEU A 606 16.23 22.33 -25.08
CA LEU A 606 15.81 23.09 -23.92
C LEU A 606 15.68 22.17 -22.71
N ALA A 607 16.20 22.60 -21.56
CA ALA A 607 16.08 21.87 -20.30
C ALA A 607 15.62 22.80 -19.18
N ASN A 608 14.36 22.68 -18.75
CA ASN A 608 13.87 23.38 -17.56
C ASN A 608 14.32 22.65 -16.29
N THR A 609 14.98 23.39 -15.39
CA THR A 609 15.41 22.91 -14.07
C THR A 609 14.88 23.78 -12.93
N THR A 610 13.96 24.68 -13.24
CA THR A 610 13.25 25.51 -12.24
C THR A 610 12.05 24.76 -11.68
N SER A 611 11.37 25.37 -10.70
CA SER A 611 10.08 24.88 -10.19
C SER A 611 8.86 25.44 -10.95
N ILE A 612 9.06 26.20 -12.03
CA ILE A 612 7.97 26.78 -12.83
C ILE A 612 7.19 25.64 -13.48
N GLY A 613 5.86 25.66 -13.38
CA GLY A 613 4.98 24.59 -13.87
C GLY A 613 4.75 23.45 -12.86
N MET A 614 5.40 23.48 -11.69
CA MET A 614 5.15 22.53 -10.61
C MET A 614 3.86 22.86 -9.88
N GLN A 615 3.09 21.84 -9.48
CA GLN A 615 1.88 22.03 -8.68
C GLN A 615 2.16 22.89 -7.42
N PRO A 616 1.26 23.83 -7.05
CA PRO A 616 -0.06 24.08 -7.66
C PRO A 616 -0.04 24.96 -8.92
N ASN A 617 1.11 25.52 -9.32
CA ASN A 617 1.24 26.50 -10.40
C ASN A 617 1.35 25.83 -11.79
N ILE A 618 0.38 24.99 -12.13
CA ILE A 618 0.42 24.12 -13.32
C ILE A 618 0.30 24.88 -14.65
N ASP A 619 -0.20 26.12 -14.62
CA ASP A 619 -0.40 26.97 -15.79
C ASP A 619 0.78 27.91 -16.08
N GLU A 620 1.84 27.88 -15.27
CA GLU A 620 3.06 28.64 -15.53
C GLU A 620 3.98 27.90 -16.53
N THR A 621 4.70 28.66 -17.36
CA THR A 621 5.72 28.16 -18.28
C THR A 621 6.91 29.14 -18.30
N PRO A 622 8.17 28.66 -18.40
CA PRO A 622 9.34 29.54 -18.36
C PRO A 622 9.67 30.22 -19.68
N ILE A 623 9.05 29.81 -20.79
CA ILE A 623 9.29 30.32 -22.15
C ILE A 623 7.97 30.35 -22.92
N SER A 624 7.84 31.27 -23.87
CA SER A 624 6.66 31.35 -24.75
C SER A 624 6.62 30.19 -25.75
N LYS A 625 5.40 29.81 -26.15
CA LYS A 625 5.17 28.75 -27.12
C LYS A 625 5.83 29.02 -28.48
N GLU A 626 5.89 30.28 -28.89
CA GLU A 626 6.46 30.68 -30.19
C GLU A 626 7.95 30.34 -30.28
N ALA A 627 8.70 30.54 -29.19
CA ALA A 627 10.13 30.27 -29.12
C ALA A 627 10.45 28.76 -29.14
N LEU A 628 9.49 27.89 -28.76
CA LEU A 628 9.70 26.44 -28.71
C LEU A 628 9.96 25.82 -30.10
N LYS A 629 9.60 26.50 -31.19
CA LYS A 629 9.82 26.02 -32.57
C LYS A 629 11.28 25.81 -32.94
N SER A 630 12.21 26.52 -32.30
CA SER A 630 13.65 26.38 -32.56
C SER A 630 14.30 25.22 -31.80
N TYR A 631 13.54 24.47 -31.01
CA TYR A 631 14.03 23.37 -30.19
C TYR A 631 13.59 22.02 -30.75
N ALA A 632 14.56 21.12 -30.97
CA ALA A 632 14.28 19.74 -31.37
C ALA A 632 13.79 18.88 -30.19
N LEU A 633 14.23 19.21 -28.97
CA LEU A 633 13.86 18.50 -27.75
C LEU A 633 13.67 19.48 -26.59
N VAL A 634 12.61 19.26 -25.81
CA VAL A 634 12.32 19.97 -24.58
C VAL A 634 12.22 18.98 -23.42
N PHE A 635 13.09 19.18 -22.44
CA PHE A 635 13.11 18.45 -21.17
C PHE A 635 12.59 19.35 -20.05
N ASP A 636 11.85 18.76 -19.12
CA ASP A 636 11.39 19.43 -17.91
C ASP A 636 11.67 18.57 -16.67
N ALA A 637 12.46 19.07 -15.73
CA ALA A 637 12.76 18.37 -14.48
C ALA A 637 11.52 18.26 -13.56
N VAL A 638 10.50 19.09 -13.77
CA VAL A 638 9.22 18.99 -13.05
C VAL A 638 8.51 17.70 -13.45
N TYR A 639 8.11 16.89 -12.45
CA TYR A 639 7.40 15.62 -12.64
C TYR A 639 6.02 15.59 -11.95
N THR A 640 5.62 16.70 -11.34
CA THR A 640 4.30 16.91 -10.71
C THR A 640 3.74 18.27 -11.13
N PRO A 641 2.90 18.33 -12.19
CA PRO A 641 2.33 17.22 -12.97
C PRO A 641 3.33 16.55 -13.92
N LYS A 642 2.99 15.36 -14.46
CA LYS A 642 3.85 14.63 -15.42
C LYS A 642 4.01 15.38 -16.75
N ILE A 643 2.93 16.00 -17.23
CA ILE A 643 2.93 16.84 -18.43
C ILE A 643 2.67 18.27 -17.95
N THR A 644 3.73 19.07 -17.92
CA THR A 644 3.65 20.50 -17.59
C THR A 644 3.11 21.30 -18.78
N ARG A 645 2.76 22.56 -18.55
CA ARG A 645 2.44 23.49 -19.65
C ARG A 645 3.58 23.58 -20.67
N LEU A 646 4.83 23.66 -20.21
CA LEU A 646 6.02 23.66 -21.06
C LEU A 646 6.06 22.44 -22.00
N LEU A 647 5.94 21.23 -21.44
CA LEU A 647 5.99 20.01 -22.25
C LEU A 647 4.80 19.89 -23.21
N ARG A 648 3.61 20.31 -22.78
CA ARG A 648 2.42 20.32 -23.64
C ARG A 648 2.62 21.25 -24.84
N GLU A 649 3.00 22.50 -24.59
CA GLU A 649 3.24 23.50 -25.64
C GLU A 649 4.41 23.10 -26.56
N ALA A 650 5.45 22.46 -26.01
CA ALA A 650 6.57 21.94 -26.80
C ALA A 650 6.14 20.83 -27.78
N GLY A 651 5.32 19.88 -27.31
CA GLY A 651 4.76 18.84 -28.16
C GLY A 651 3.86 19.39 -29.28
N GLU A 652 3.06 20.42 -28.97
CA GLU A 652 2.25 21.14 -29.97
C GLU A 652 3.10 21.87 -31.03
N CYS A 653 4.35 22.21 -30.70
CA CYS A 653 5.32 22.80 -31.61
C CYS A 653 6.16 21.76 -32.39
N GLY A 654 5.91 20.46 -32.17
CA GLY A 654 6.62 19.38 -32.85
C GLY A 654 7.98 19.01 -32.23
N ALA A 655 8.31 19.56 -31.06
CA ALA A 655 9.51 19.18 -30.33
C ALA A 655 9.33 17.81 -29.65
N LEU A 656 10.41 17.04 -29.56
CA LEU A 656 10.44 15.84 -28.71
C LEU A 656 10.33 16.26 -27.24
N ILE A 657 9.51 15.56 -26.47
CA ILE A 657 9.33 15.86 -25.05
C ILE A 657 9.97 14.79 -24.19
N VAL A 658 10.71 15.20 -23.17
CA VAL A 658 11.24 14.30 -22.13
C VAL A 658 10.74 14.75 -20.78
N THR A 659 9.97 13.89 -20.11
CA THR A 659 9.33 14.21 -18.83
C THR A 659 10.31 14.08 -17.67
N GLY A 660 10.10 14.85 -16.60
CA GLY A 660 10.91 14.77 -15.38
C GLY A 660 10.81 13.44 -14.65
N LEU A 661 9.81 12.60 -14.97
CA LEU A 661 9.68 11.27 -14.41
C LEU A 661 10.86 10.37 -14.78
N GLU A 662 11.38 10.48 -16.01
CA GLU A 662 12.52 9.70 -16.48
C GLU A 662 13.78 10.06 -15.70
N MET A 663 14.03 11.37 -15.52
CA MET A 663 15.10 11.85 -14.63
C MET A 663 14.89 11.36 -13.19
N PHE A 664 13.67 11.47 -12.65
CA PHE A 664 13.35 11.06 -11.28
C PHE A 664 13.64 9.57 -11.04
N ILE A 665 13.32 8.69 -11.98
CA ILE A 665 13.62 7.25 -11.88
C ILE A 665 15.13 7.01 -12.02
N GLY A 666 15.76 7.60 -13.04
CA GLY A 666 17.19 7.42 -13.30
C GLY A 666 18.09 7.87 -12.14
N GLN A 667 17.79 9.02 -11.53
CA GLN A 667 18.53 9.50 -10.36
C GLN A 667 18.28 8.64 -9.12
N ALA A 668 17.04 8.15 -8.92
CA ALA A 668 16.66 7.38 -7.74
C ALA A 668 17.30 5.99 -7.73
N TYR A 669 17.47 5.41 -8.92
CA TYR A 669 18.14 4.12 -9.07
C TYR A 669 19.57 4.15 -8.51
N GLN A 670 20.36 5.16 -8.88
CA GLN A 670 21.75 5.25 -8.37
C GLN A 670 21.81 5.57 -6.88
N GLN A 671 20.86 6.34 -6.37
CA GLN A 671 20.73 6.57 -4.94
C GLN A 671 20.39 5.28 -4.19
N TYR A 672 19.48 4.47 -4.73
CA TYR A 672 19.10 3.17 -4.16
C TYR A 672 20.31 2.24 -4.00
N GLU A 673 21.14 2.10 -5.04
CA GLU A 673 22.36 1.29 -4.96
C GLU A 673 23.32 1.81 -3.88
N ARG A 674 23.45 3.13 -3.75
CA ARG A 674 24.29 3.75 -2.73
C ARG A 674 23.74 3.60 -1.31
N PHE A 675 22.42 3.65 -1.14
CA PHE A 675 21.76 3.49 0.15
C PHE A 675 21.79 2.05 0.64
N THR A 676 21.67 1.08 -0.26
CA THR A 676 21.51 -0.33 0.09
C THR A 676 22.80 -1.14 -0.06
N GLY A 677 23.73 -0.68 -0.91
CA GLY A 677 24.88 -1.48 -1.36
C GLY A 677 24.49 -2.65 -2.26
N LEU A 678 23.21 -2.80 -2.61
CA LEU A 678 22.71 -3.86 -3.46
C LEU A 678 22.80 -3.43 -4.92
N PRO A 679 23.34 -4.31 -5.80
CA PRO A 679 23.31 -4.05 -7.23
C PRO A 679 21.87 -4.09 -7.73
N GLU A 680 21.65 -3.46 -8.88
CA GLU A 680 20.45 -3.60 -9.69
C GLU A 680 19.91 -5.04 -9.69
N THR A 681 18.83 -5.25 -8.95
CA THR A 681 18.01 -6.45 -9.05
C THR A 681 16.61 -6.05 -9.47
N GLU A 682 15.91 -6.97 -10.13
CA GLU A 682 14.59 -6.80 -10.74
C GLU A 682 13.55 -6.07 -9.86
N GLY A 683 13.74 -6.05 -8.54
CA GLY A 683 12.89 -5.37 -7.57
C GLY A 683 12.70 -3.86 -7.80
N PHE A 684 13.72 -3.08 -8.18
CA PHE A 684 13.56 -1.63 -8.44
C PHE A 684 12.86 -1.37 -9.78
N LYS A 685 13.20 -2.15 -10.82
CA LYS A 685 12.56 -2.11 -12.15
C LYS A 685 11.09 -2.53 -12.10
N ALA A 686 10.77 -3.60 -11.36
CA ALA A 686 9.40 -4.06 -11.14
C ALA A 686 8.53 -3.04 -10.39
N VAL A 687 9.13 -2.27 -9.47
CA VAL A 687 8.45 -1.17 -8.76
C VAL A 687 8.10 -0.03 -9.71
N CYS A 688 9.00 0.30 -10.63
CA CYS A 688 8.86 1.34 -11.66
C CYS A 688 8.01 0.92 -12.87
N GLY A 689 7.57 -0.35 -12.95
CA GLY A 689 6.78 -0.86 -14.09
C GLY A 689 7.61 -1.18 -15.34
N VAL A 690 8.93 -1.33 -15.20
CA VAL A 690 9.84 -1.74 -16.27
C VAL A 690 9.91 -3.26 -16.28
N GLN A 691 8.99 -3.92 -17.00
CA GLN A 691 9.06 -5.36 -17.25
C GLN A 691 10.01 -5.63 -18.42
N ASN A 692 11.04 -6.45 -18.16
CA ASN A 692 11.90 -7.20 -19.08
C ASN A 692 12.12 -6.61 -20.48
N ASP A 693 13.17 -5.79 -20.60
CA ASP A 693 14.05 -5.83 -21.77
C ASP A 693 15.50 -6.00 -21.27
N THR A 694 15.98 -7.23 -21.30
CA THR A 694 17.39 -7.60 -21.08
C THR A 694 18.22 -7.23 -22.32
N HIS A 695 18.30 -5.94 -22.68
CA HIS A 695 19.11 -5.45 -23.79
C HIS A 695 19.83 -4.13 -23.49
N TRP A 696 20.43 -4.00 -22.30
CA TRP A 696 21.42 -2.93 -22.03
C TRP A 696 22.87 -3.27 -22.40
N LYS A 697 23.07 -4.33 -23.18
CA LYS A 697 24.30 -4.54 -23.96
C LYS A 697 23.95 -5.05 -25.35
N GLN A 698 24.61 -4.44 -26.34
CA GLN A 698 24.56 -4.69 -27.78
C GLN A 698 23.32 -4.12 -28.49
N GLY A 699 23.62 -3.28 -29.48
CA GLY A 699 22.66 -2.53 -30.25
C GLY A 699 21.71 -3.41 -31.05
N GLY A 700 20.55 -2.82 -31.37
CA GLY A 700 19.49 -3.43 -32.15
C GLY A 700 18.14 -3.07 -31.56
N GLN A 701 17.56 -1.98 -32.06
CA GLN A 701 16.15 -1.67 -31.88
C GLN A 701 15.29 -2.78 -32.50
N THR A 702 14.22 -3.19 -31.79
CA THR A 702 12.86 -3.53 -32.28
C THR A 702 12.13 -4.19 -31.11
N GLU A 703 11.33 -3.49 -30.30
CA GLU A 703 9.86 -3.52 -30.42
C GLU A 703 9.16 -2.34 -29.68
N LEU A 704 9.71 -1.13 -29.75
CA LEU A 704 9.02 0.11 -29.32
C LEU A 704 8.85 1.13 -30.46
N GLN A 705 8.94 0.68 -31.72
CA GLN A 705 8.78 1.50 -32.92
C GLN A 705 7.53 1.18 -33.76
N GLN A 706 6.58 0.36 -33.28
CA GLN A 706 5.33 0.09 -34.01
C GLN A 706 4.08 0.78 -33.46
N LEU A 707 4.23 1.98 -32.88
CA LEU A 707 3.08 2.84 -32.56
C LEU A 707 3.20 4.28 -33.06
N VAL A 708 4.23 4.62 -33.84
CA VAL A 708 4.29 5.89 -34.59
C VAL A 708 5.05 5.65 -35.90
N SER A 709 4.33 5.56 -37.01
CA SER A 709 4.85 5.77 -38.36
C SER A 709 3.76 6.47 -39.17
N ASP A 710 4.17 7.52 -39.88
CA ASP A 710 3.36 8.56 -40.52
C ASP A 710 2.22 8.08 -41.47
N PRO A 711 1.22 8.94 -41.74
CA PRO A 711 0.13 8.63 -42.65
C PRO A 711 0.59 8.58 -44.12
N PRO A 712 -0.03 7.74 -44.97
CA PRO A 712 0.15 7.87 -46.40
C PRO A 712 -0.55 9.15 -46.89
N SER A 713 0.19 10.01 -47.58
CA SER A 713 -0.39 11.07 -48.38
C SER A 713 -1.08 10.47 -49.60
N SER A 714 -2.42 10.51 -49.66
CA SER A 714 -3.18 11.16 -50.75
C SER A 714 -4.68 10.83 -50.72
N SER A 715 -5.46 11.89 -50.98
CA SER A 715 -6.85 11.97 -51.43
C SER A 715 -8.02 11.62 -50.49
N SER A 716 -8.62 12.71 -50.01
CA SER A 716 -10.07 12.98 -49.84
C SER A 716 -10.89 12.17 -48.82
N GLY A 717 -11.20 12.83 -47.69
CA GLY A 717 -12.36 12.51 -46.84
C GLY A 717 -12.07 12.76 -45.36
N LYS A 718 -12.56 13.88 -44.79
CA LYS A 718 -12.35 14.28 -43.39
C LYS A 718 -12.85 13.23 -42.39
N GLN A 719 -11.98 12.82 -41.47
CA GLN A 719 -12.37 12.20 -40.20
C GLN A 719 -11.62 12.93 -39.06
N GLN A 720 -12.33 13.76 -38.30
CA GLN A 720 -11.79 14.46 -37.13
C GLN A 720 -11.81 13.52 -35.92
N ASN A 721 -10.65 13.28 -35.31
CA ASN A 721 -10.55 12.54 -34.05
C ASN A 721 -10.73 13.51 -32.87
N PHE A 722 -11.74 13.27 -32.04
CA PHE A 722 -12.01 14.03 -30.81
C PHE A 722 -11.20 13.43 -29.65
N TYR A 723 -10.41 14.25 -28.95
CA TYR A 723 -9.63 13.80 -27.79
C TYR A 723 -10.23 14.30 -26.47
N PHE A 724 -10.65 13.35 -25.62
CA PHE A 724 -11.09 13.58 -24.25
C PHE A 724 -10.04 13.05 -23.26
N ILE A 725 -9.79 13.81 -22.19
CA ILE A 725 -8.82 13.49 -21.15
C ILE A 725 -9.57 13.21 -19.85
N TRP A 726 -9.24 12.12 -19.15
CA TRP A 726 -9.82 11.82 -17.84
C TRP A 726 -9.04 12.54 -16.73
N ASP A 727 -9.71 13.44 -16.01
CA ASP A 727 -9.16 14.05 -14.81
C ASP A 727 -9.45 13.20 -13.59
N ARG A 728 -8.37 12.75 -12.94
CA ARG A 728 -8.41 11.89 -11.76
C ARG A 728 -8.71 12.64 -10.47
N GLN A 729 -8.48 13.96 -10.40
CA GLN A 729 -8.80 14.75 -9.21
C GLN A 729 -10.31 15.02 -9.12
N THR A 730 -10.92 15.47 -10.21
CA THR A 730 -12.37 15.74 -10.25
C THR A 730 -13.19 14.53 -10.68
N SER A 731 -12.53 13.44 -11.10
CA SER A 731 -13.13 12.23 -11.65
C SER A 731 -14.09 12.52 -12.81
N CYS A 732 -13.72 13.36 -13.77
CA CYS A 732 -14.57 13.68 -14.92
C CYS A 732 -13.80 13.62 -16.25
N ALA A 733 -14.53 13.59 -17.37
CA ALA A 733 -13.94 13.73 -18.70
C ALA A 733 -13.81 15.22 -19.04
N ILE A 734 -12.63 15.64 -19.48
CA ILE A 734 -12.27 17.02 -19.81
C ILE A 734 -11.82 17.07 -21.28
N ALA A 735 -12.29 18.08 -22.00
CA ALA A 735 -11.85 18.43 -23.34
C ALA A 735 -12.14 19.92 -23.57
N ASP A 736 -11.57 20.50 -24.62
CA ASP A 736 -11.88 21.89 -24.99
C ASP A 736 -13.37 22.06 -25.30
N ASN A 737 -13.90 23.27 -25.05
CA ASN A 737 -15.33 23.54 -25.24
C ASN A 737 -15.78 23.27 -26.68
N GLN A 738 -14.95 23.62 -27.66
CA GLN A 738 -15.21 23.38 -29.07
C GLN A 738 -15.25 21.87 -29.41
N VAL A 739 -14.39 21.06 -28.77
CA VAL A 739 -14.37 19.58 -28.90
C VAL A 739 -15.61 18.97 -28.26
N TRP A 740 -16.01 19.45 -27.07
CA TRP A 740 -17.27 19.05 -26.45
C TRP A 740 -18.48 19.41 -27.31
N ASP A 741 -18.53 20.64 -27.83
CA ASP A 741 -19.67 21.13 -28.62
C ASP A 741 -19.82 20.37 -29.95
N GLU A 742 -18.71 20.05 -30.61
CA GLU A 742 -18.69 19.33 -31.88
C GLU A 742 -18.93 17.81 -31.70
N TYR A 743 -18.47 17.23 -30.60
CA TYR A 743 -18.78 15.85 -30.21
C TYR A 743 -20.24 15.69 -29.74
N ILE A 744 -20.79 16.65 -28.99
CA ILE A 744 -22.19 16.64 -28.55
C ILE A 744 -23.14 16.83 -29.74
N LYS A 745 -22.76 17.64 -30.74
CA LYS A 745 -23.55 17.79 -31.98
C LYS A 745 -23.75 16.46 -32.72
N THR A 746 -22.78 15.55 -32.64
CA THR A 746 -22.85 14.23 -33.26
C THR A 746 -23.32 13.14 -32.29
N HIS A 747 -23.14 13.34 -30.99
CA HIS A 747 -23.48 12.40 -29.92
C HIS A 747 -24.21 13.14 -28.78
N GLY A 748 -25.48 13.49 -29.00
CA GLY A 748 -26.27 14.34 -28.08
C GLY A 748 -26.33 13.86 -26.62
N GLU A 749 -26.29 12.55 -26.41
CA GLU A 749 -26.22 11.92 -25.08
C GLU A 749 -24.95 12.30 -24.31
N ALA A 750 -23.88 12.73 -24.99
CA ALA A 750 -22.61 13.09 -24.35
C ALA A 750 -22.71 14.38 -23.53
N ALA A 751 -23.73 15.21 -23.77
CA ALA A 751 -23.97 16.45 -23.04
C ALA A 751 -24.08 16.22 -21.53
N ARG A 752 -24.61 15.05 -21.11
CA ARG A 752 -24.78 14.70 -19.69
C ARG A 752 -23.47 14.34 -18.97
N PHE A 753 -22.37 14.16 -19.70
CA PHE A 753 -21.07 13.79 -19.18
C PHE A 753 -20.10 14.98 -19.08
N ARG A 754 -20.39 16.09 -19.79
CA ARG A 754 -19.61 17.34 -19.69
C ARG A 754 -19.70 17.90 -18.28
N ASN A 755 -18.55 18.11 -17.64
CA ASN A 755 -18.42 18.64 -16.27
C ASN A 755 -19.09 17.76 -15.18
N ARG A 756 -19.31 16.47 -15.44
CA ARG A 756 -19.91 15.54 -14.47
C ARG A 756 -18.89 14.55 -13.92
N SER A 757 -18.89 14.35 -12.61
CA SER A 757 -17.96 13.44 -11.91
C SER A 757 -18.47 11.99 -11.85
N PHE A 758 -17.60 11.02 -12.14
CA PHE A 758 -17.78 9.56 -12.01
C PHE A 758 -16.74 8.97 -11.03
N PRO A 759 -16.92 9.17 -9.71
CA PRO A 759 -15.96 8.80 -8.66
C PRO A 759 -15.72 7.28 -8.50
N HIS A 760 -16.42 6.44 -9.25
CA HIS A 760 -16.27 4.98 -9.23
C HIS A 760 -15.75 4.41 -10.55
N TYR A 761 -15.34 5.26 -11.50
CA TYR A 761 -14.80 4.81 -12.80
C TYR A 761 -13.60 3.86 -12.64
N ASN A 762 -12.68 4.15 -11.72
CA ASN A 762 -11.54 3.26 -11.44
C ASN A 762 -11.96 1.90 -10.85
N LYS A 763 -13.03 1.87 -10.06
CA LYS A 763 -13.63 0.62 -9.57
C LYS A 763 -14.31 -0.13 -10.71
N LEU A 764 -14.98 0.56 -11.64
CA LEU A 764 -15.50 -0.03 -12.88
C LEU A 764 -14.39 -0.69 -13.70
N CYS A 765 -13.26 -0.01 -13.96
CA CYS A 765 -12.14 -0.61 -14.71
C CYS A 765 -11.55 -1.85 -14.02
N THR A 766 -11.59 -1.87 -12.68
CA THR A 766 -11.15 -3.02 -11.87
C THR A 766 -12.17 -4.17 -11.92
N ILE A 767 -13.47 -3.85 -11.91
CA ILE A 767 -14.58 -4.80 -11.99
C ILE A 767 -14.69 -5.42 -13.40
N PHE A 768 -14.46 -4.62 -14.45
CA PHE A 768 -14.42 -5.10 -15.84
C PHE A 768 -13.11 -5.80 -16.21
N GLY A 769 -12.22 -6.05 -15.24
CA GLY A 769 -11.10 -6.96 -15.42
C GLY A 769 -10.14 -6.58 -16.54
N ILE A 770 -9.94 -5.28 -16.81
CA ILE A 770 -8.91 -4.85 -17.77
C ILE A 770 -7.54 -4.99 -17.08
N SER A 771 -7.07 -6.23 -16.99
CA SER A 771 -5.75 -6.61 -16.53
C SER A 771 -4.82 -6.84 -17.72
N SER A 772 -3.54 -6.64 -17.49
CA SER A 772 -2.43 -6.59 -18.44
C SER A 772 -2.09 -7.92 -19.14
N LYS A 773 -3.05 -8.82 -19.37
CA LYS A 773 -2.86 -10.08 -20.12
C LYS A 773 -3.65 -10.21 -21.43
N ASP A 774 -4.62 -9.33 -21.73
CA ASP A 774 -5.36 -9.35 -23.02
C ASP A 774 -4.70 -8.52 -24.14
N ARG A 775 -3.36 -8.48 -24.22
CA ARG A 775 -2.66 -7.91 -25.39
C ARG A 775 -1.84 -8.91 -26.19
N ALA A 776 -1.92 -10.20 -25.91
CA ALA A 776 -1.21 -11.21 -26.70
C ALA A 776 -2.04 -12.48 -26.94
N MET A 777 -3.09 -12.35 -27.76
CA MET A 777 -3.44 -13.39 -28.71
C MET A 777 -3.44 -12.79 -30.12
N CYS A 778 -2.24 -12.66 -30.68
CA CYS A 778 -2.03 -12.71 -32.12
C CYS A 778 -0.54 -12.95 -32.37
N PHE A 779 -0.09 -14.20 -32.38
CA PHE A 779 1.04 -14.63 -33.20
C PHE A 779 1.01 -16.14 -33.40
N GLN A 780 0.65 -16.57 -34.61
CA GLN A 780 1.54 -17.33 -35.50
C GLN A 780 0.82 -17.71 -36.80
N LYS A 781 1.36 -17.27 -37.94
CA LYS A 781 1.95 -18.20 -38.91
C LYS A 781 2.86 -17.50 -39.92
N ASN A 782 4.06 -18.07 -40.03
CA ASN A 782 5.07 -17.84 -41.05
C ASN A 782 4.58 -18.26 -42.45
N GLY A 783 5.23 -17.69 -43.46
CA GLY A 783 5.53 -18.39 -44.72
C GLY A 783 4.88 -17.76 -45.94
N GLY A 784 5.70 -17.16 -46.79
CA GLY A 784 5.28 -16.64 -48.09
C GLY A 784 5.08 -17.73 -49.15
N GLY A 785 4.45 -17.29 -50.25
CA GLY A 785 4.53 -17.90 -51.58
C GLY A 785 3.34 -18.77 -51.98
N GLY A 786 2.65 -18.36 -53.04
CA GLY A 786 2.04 -19.30 -53.99
C GLY A 786 0.53 -19.26 -54.17
N GLU A 787 0.14 -18.63 -55.28
CA GLU A 787 -0.96 -18.97 -56.20
C GLU A 787 -2.44 -18.70 -55.84
N ALA A 788 -3.03 -18.03 -56.82
CA ALA A 788 -4.43 -17.66 -56.98
C ALA A 788 -5.28 -18.85 -57.46
N VAL A 789 -6.61 -18.70 -57.33
CA VAL A 789 -7.65 -18.74 -58.39
C VAL A 789 -8.98 -19.11 -57.70
N VAL A 790 -9.90 -18.14 -57.56
CA VAL A 790 -11.14 -17.88 -58.37
C VAL A 790 -12.06 -19.11 -58.39
N GLU A 791 -13.36 -19.07 -58.05
CA GLU A 791 -14.53 -18.52 -58.78
C GLU A 791 -15.75 -19.17 -58.08
N GLU A 792 -17.00 -18.68 -58.01
CA GLU A 792 -17.71 -17.59 -58.65
C GLU A 792 -19.12 -17.46 -58.02
N ASN A 793 -19.79 -16.36 -58.40
CA ASN A 793 -21.24 -16.13 -58.46
C ASN A 793 -21.96 -15.49 -57.26
N GLN A 794 -22.71 -14.40 -57.42
CA GLN A 794 -22.87 -13.41 -58.50
C GLN A 794 -23.82 -12.30 -58.00
N ILE A 795 -23.52 -11.05 -58.38
CA ILE A 795 -24.42 -9.93 -58.74
C ILE A 795 -25.20 -9.14 -57.64
N SER A 796 -24.73 -7.89 -57.48
CA SER A 796 -25.33 -6.54 -57.22
C SER A 796 -26.85 -6.31 -57.33
N PRO A 797 -27.42 -5.10 -57.06
CA PRO A 797 -26.91 -3.87 -56.40
C PRO A 797 -27.87 -3.27 -55.32
N CYS A 798 -27.39 -2.20 -54.67
CA CYS A 798 -28.09 -1.03 -54.08
C CYS A 798 -29.62 -1.07 -53.86
N VAL A 799 -30.05 -0.68 -52.65
CA VAL A 799 -30.77 0.57 -52.33
C VAL A 799 -31.48 0.42 -50.96
N GLU A 800 -31.37 1.48 -50.15
CA GLU A 800 -32.21 1.88 -49.00
C GLU A 800 -32.24 0.95 -47.78
N SER A 801 -31.63 1.39 -46.67
CA SER A 801 -32.34 2.12 -45.61
C SER A 801 -33.70 1.53 -45.30
N GLU A 802 -33.83 0.88 -44.15
CA GLU A 802 -34.67 1.39 -43.06
C GLU A 802 -34.60 0.43 -41.86
N ASN A 803 -34.39 1.05 -40.70
CA ASN A 803 -35.14 0.84 -39.48
C ASN A 803 -35.34 -0.61 -38.98
N LEU A 804 -34.85 -0.85 -37.77
CA LEU A 804 -35.84 -0.96 -36.69
C LEU A 804 -35.30 -0.28 -35.43
N GLN A 805 -35.96 0.84 -35.12
CA GLN A 805 -35.99 1.46 -33.82
C GLN A 805 -36.07 0.38 -32.72
N VAL A 806 -35.20 0.49 -31.73
CA VAL A 806 -35.57 0.21 -30.34
C VAL A 806 -35.12 1.46 -29.59
N GLY A 807 -35.88 2.57 -29.62
CA GLY A 807 -37.31 2.59 -29.34
C GLY A 807 -37.48 2.38 -27.84
N GLU A 808 -38.05 3.35 -27.17
CA GLU A 808 -38.36 3.34 -25.74
C GLU A 808 -39.37 2.23 -25.37
N ASP A 809 -39.11 0.94 -25.59
CA ASP A 809 -40.06 -0.12 -25.25
C ASP A 809 -39.38 -1.46 -24.94
N ALA A 810 -39.28 -1.77 -23.64
CA ALA A 810 -39.38 -3.16 -23.17
C ALA A 810 -40.85 -3.62 -23.31
N GLY A 811 -41.38 -3.54 -24.54
CA GLY A 811 -42.81 -3.52 -24.84
C GLY A 811 -43.34 -4.69 -25.68
N SER A 812 -42.47 -5.56 -26.24
CA SER A 812 -42.90 -6.72 -27.05
C SER A 812 -42.40 -8.06 -26.50
N THR A 813 -43.27 -9.08 -26.54
CA THR A 813 -43.08 -10.40 -25.92
C THR A 813 -41.98 -11.26 -26.57
N HIS A 814 -41.61 -10.99 -27.82
CA HIS A 814 -40.50 -11.65 -28.50
C HIS A 814 -39.14 -11.33 -27.86
N GLY A 815 -38.97 -10.10 -27.34
CA GLY A 815 -37.73 -9.68 -26.69
C GLY A 815 -37.43 -10.43 -25.38
N VAL A 816 -38.45 -10.99 -24.73
CA VAL A 816 -38.28 -11.71 -23.45
C VAL A 816 -37.63 -13.08 -23.68
N ILE A 817 -38.08 -13.84 -24.68
CA ILE A 817 -37.50 -15.16 -25.00
C ILE A 817 -36.04 -15.00 -25.45
N GLU A 818 -35.76 -14.04 -26.33
CA GLU A 818 -34.38 -13.79 -26.78
C GLU A 818 -33.49 -13.29 -25.65
N GLY A 819 -34.00 -12.45 -24.75
CA GLY A 819 -33.28 -12.00 -23.56
C GLY A 819 -32.86 -13.15 -22.64
N VAL A 820 -33.75 -14.13 -22.42
CA VAL A 820 -33.45 -15.33 -21.62
C VAL A 820 -32.44 -16.24 -22.31
N ARG A 821 -32.60 -16.48 -23.62
CA ARG A 821 -31.65 -17.26 -24.44
C ARG A 821 -30.24 -16.66 -24.42
N SER A 822 -30.15 -15.34 -24.65
CA SER A 822 -28.88 -14.61 -24.69
C SER A 822 -28.16 -14.60 -23.35
N LYS A 823 -28.88 -14.46 -22.23
CA LYS A 823 -28.28 -14.49 -20.90
C LYS A 823 -27.77 -15.89 -20.52
N ARG A 824 -28.53 -16.95 -20.83
CA ARG A 824 -28.09 -18.32 -20.50
C ARG A 824 -26.87 -18.77 -21.29
N LYS A 825 -26.78 -18.42 -22.58
CA LYS A 825 -25.60 -18.73 -23.42
C LYS A 825 -24.29 -18.15 -22.88
N ARG A 826 -24.35 -17.13 -22.02
CA ARG A 826 -23.15 -16.53 -21.41
C ARG A 826 -22.63 -17.28 -20.19
N ASP A 827 -23.45 -18.12 -19.55
CA ASP A 827 -23.05 -18.75 -18.28
C ASP A 827 -22.52 -20.17 -18.42
N GLU A 828 -22.97 -20.97 -19.40
CA GLU A 828 -22.40 -22.29 -19.72
C GLU A 828 -22.69 -22.65 -21.20
N GLU A 829 -21.73 -23.24 -21.94
CA GLU A 829 -21.89 -23.74 -23.32
C GLU A 829 -22.84 -24.94 -23.40
N LYS A 830 -24.14 -24.74 -23.15
CA LYS A 830 -25.18 -25.76 -23.41
C LYS A 830 -26.40 -25.14 -24.10
N ASP A 831 -26.81 -25.76 -25.20
CA ASP A 831 -28.08 -25.47 -25.85
C ASP A 831 -29.26 -25.87 -24.95
N LEU A 832 -30.34 -25.07 -25.02
CA LEU A 832 -31.57 -25.30 -24.26
C LEU A 832 -32.25 -26.61 -24.69
N SER A 833 -32.74 -27.41 -23.73
CA SER A 833 -33.56 -28.58 -24.08
C SER A 833 -34.87 -28.16 -24.75
N GLU A 834 -35.41 -28.99 -25.65
CA GLU A 834 -36.70 -28.74 -26.32
C GLU A 834 -37.84 -28.51 -25.30
N THR A 835 -37.83 -29.25 -24.20
CA THR A 835 -38.77 -29.07 -23.07
C THR A 835 -38.65 -27.70 -22.41
N CYS A 836 -37.45 -27.11 -22.35
CA CYS A 836 -37.25 -25.76 -21.82
C CYS A 836 -37.75 -24.70 -22.81
N VAL A 837 -37.55 -24.91 -24.11
CA VAL A 837 -38.06 -24.01 -25.15
C VAL A 837 -39.58 -23.97 -25.12
N GLU A 838 -40.22 -25.13 -25.02
CA GLU A 838 -41.68 -25.24 -24.94
C GLU A 838 -42.27 -24.56 -23.68
N SER A 839 -41.57 -24.66 -22.54
CA SER A 839 -41.95 -23.96 -21.31
C SER A 839 -41.73 -22.44 -21.37
N LEU A 840 -40.73 -21.97 -22.12
CA LEU A 840 -40.53 -20.53 -22.40
C LEU A 840 -41.58 -19.99 -23.39
N GLU A 841 -42.04 -20.81 -24.34
CA GLU A 841 -43.16 -20.49 -25.23
C GLU A 841 -44.48 -20.37 -24.43
N LYS A 842 -44.71 -21.26 -23.46
CA LYS A 842 -45.85 -21.18 -22.52
C LYS A 842 -45.77 -19.91 -21.67
N LEU A 843 -44.58 -19.55 -21.19
CA LEU A 843 -44.35 -18.31 -20.46
C LEU A 843 -44.69 -17.08 -21.31
N LYS A 844 -44.28 -17.07 -22.58
CA LYS A 844 -44.65 -16.01 -23.54
C LYS A 844 -46.17 -15.90 -23.69
N ASN A 845 -46.88 -17.00 -23.91
CA ASN A 845 -48.34 -17.00 -24.06
C ASN A 845 -49.05 -16.51 -22.78
N ILE A 846 -48.53 -16.86 -21.60
CA ILE A 846 -49.03 -16.35 -20.31
C ILE A 846 -48.86 -14.84 -20.23
N ILE A 847 -47.68 -14.31 -20.56
CA ILE A 847 -47.40 -12.86 -20.55
C ILE A 847 -48.30 -12.13 -21.56
N GLU A 848 -48.49 -12.67 -22.77
CA GLU A 848 -49.38 -12.11 -23.80
C GLU A 848 -50.84 -12.05 -23.31
N SER A 849 -51.30 -13.08 -22.59
CA SER A 849 -52.66 -13.15 -22.03
C SER A 849 -52.95 -12.09 -20.96
N PHE A 850 -51.94 -11.70 -20.16
CA PHE A 850 -52.09 -10.70 -19.10
C PHE A 850 -51.89 -9.27 -19.60
N THR A 851 -51.08 -9.10 -20.65
CA THR A 851 -50.70 -7.79 -21.16
C THR A 851 -51.55 -7.33 -22.34
N GLY A 852 -52.43 -8.19 -22.87
CA GLY A 852 -53.21 -7.90 -24.08
C GLY A 852 -52.32 -7.55 -25.28
N GLY A 853 -51.07 -8.02 -25.28
CA GLY A 853 -50.05 -7.68 -26.27
C GLY A 853 -49.25 -6.40 -26.00
N ASN A 854 -49.45 -5.68 -24.90
CA ASN A 854 -48.73 -4.45 -24.55
C ASN A 854 -47.90 -4.64 -23.26
N VAL A 855 -46.59 -4.90 -23.37
CA VAL A 855 -45.73 -5.42 -22.27
C VAL A 855 -45.37 -4.38 -21.19
N LYS A 856 -46.03 -3.22 -21.14
CA LYS A 856 -45.92 -2.31 -19.98
C LYS A 856 -46.79 -2.83 -18.84
N ILE A 857 -46.24 -3.77 -18.05
CA ILE A 857 -46.89 -4.31 -16.86
C ILE A 857 -47.05 -3.18 -15.83
N ASN A 858 -48.29 -2.76 -15.57
CA ASN A 858 -48.57 -1.72 -14.60
C ASN A 858 -48.53 -2.29 -13.17
N ALA A 859 -47.97 -1.50 -12.25
CA ALA A 859 -47.31 -2.02 -11.05
C ALA A 859 -48.27 -2.59 -9.98
N ALA A 860 -47.89 -3.77 -9.48
CA ALA A 860 -48.24 -4.44 -8.22
C ALA A 860 -49.25 -5.61 -8.28
N ASN A 861 -50.44 -5.48 -8.89
CA ASN A 861 -51.47 -6.54 -8.81
C ASN A 861 -51.35 -7.65 -9.86
N ASP A 862 -50.86 -7.35 -11.08
CA ASP A 862 -50.69 -8.37 -12.13
C ASP A 862 -49.43 -9.22 -11.91
N MET A 863 -48.47 -8.67 -11.16
CA MET A 863 -47.18 -9.33 -10.90
C MET A 863 -47.31 -10.53 -9.96
N ASP A 864 -48.20 -10.50 -8.96
CA ASP A 864 -48.38 -11.66 -8.06
C ASP A 864 -49.06 -12.83 -8.79
N LYS A 865 -49.90 -12.54 -9.80
CA LYS A 865 -50.49 -13.55 -10.69
C LYS A 865 -49.46 -14.16 -11.64
N VAL A 866 -48.63 -13.33 -12.27
CA VAL A 866 -47.52 -13.80 -13.14
C VAL A 866 -46.54 -14.67 -12.34
N MET A 867 -46.19 -14.25 -11.12
CA MET A 867 -45.32 -15.01 -10.21
C MET A 867 -45.92 -16.36 -9.79
N THR A 868 -47.21 -16.38 -9.45
CA THR A 868 -47.90 -17.63 -9.07
C THR A 868 -47.99 -18.61 -10.24
N GLN A 869 -48.18 -18.12 -11.47
CA GLN A 869 -48.15 -19.00 -12.65
C GLN A 869 -46.74 -19.47 -13.02
N MET A 870 -45.71 -18.64 -12.84
CA MET A 870 -44.31 -19.04 -13.02
C MET A 870 -43.85 -20.11 -12.03
N GLU A 871 -44.32 -20.05 -10.79
CA GLU A 871 -44.03 -21.09 -9.79
C GLU A 871 -44.59 -22.46 -10.20
N ASN A 872 -45.74 -22.46 -10.89
CA ASN A 872 -46.48 -23.65 -11.32
C ASN A 872 -46.08 -24.22 -12.70
N LEU A 873 -45.20 -23.56 -13.46
CA LEU A 873 -44.68 -24.07 -14.73
C LEU A 873 -43.64 -25.17 -14.48
N SER A 874 -44.03 -26.43 -14.67
CA SER A 874 -43.13 -27.58 -14.58
C SER A 874 -42.11 -27.59 -15.72
N GLY A 875 -40.86 -27.93 -15.40
CA GLY A 875 -39.78 -28.05 -16.38
C GLY A 875 -38.83 -26.86 -16.48
N LEU A 876 -39.07 -25.77 -15.73
CA LEU A 876 -38.10 -24.67 -15.58
C LEU A 876 -37.32 -24.79 -14.27
N THR A 877 -35.99 -24.69 -14.35
CA THR A 877 -35.10 -24.63 -13.18
C THR A 877 -35.23 -23.30 -12.44
N LEU A 878 -34.78 -23.25 -11.18
CA LEU A 878 -34.83 -22.03 -10.38
C LEU A 878 -34.05 -20.88 -11.05
N ASP A 879 -32.88 -21.16 -11.63
CA ASP A 879 -32.06 -20.18 -12.35
C ASP A 879 -32.78 -19.62 -13.57
N GLU A 880 -33.47 -20.46 -14.34
CA GLU A 880 -34.24 -20.04 -15.51
C GLU A 880 -35.40 -19.12 -15.12
N ARG A 881 -36.10 -19.43 -14.02
CA ARG A 881 -37.16 -18.59 -13.48
C ARG A 881 -36.59 -17.23 -13.03
N LEU A 882 -35.45 -17.23 -12.35
CA LEU A 882 -34.77 -16.01 -11.87
C LEU A 882 -34.30 -15.13 -13.03
N ILE A 883 -33.71 -15.72 -14.05
CA ILE A 883 -33.25 -15.01 -15.25
C ILE A 883 -34.45 -14.46 -16.03
N ALA A 884 -35.52 -15.24 -16.21
CA ALA A 884 -36.74 -14.77 -16.86
C ALA A 884 -37.38 -13.59 -16.12
N MET A 885 -37.50 -13.65 -14.80
CA MET A 885 -37.99 -12.51 -14.00
C MET A 885 -37.12 -11.27 -14.13
N SER A 886 -35.80 -11.45 -14.24
CA SER A 886 -34.86 -10.34 -14.45
C SER A 886 -35.07 -9.63 -15.78
N VAL A 887 -35.53 -10.36 -16.80
CA VAL A 887 -35.80 -9.83 -18.14
C VAL A 887 -37.16 -9.12 -18.18
N ILE A 888 -38.18 -9.69 -17.52
CA ILE A 888 -39.58 -9.21 -17.59
C ILE A 888 -39.79 -7.86 -16.89
N GLY A 889 -39.24 -7.64 -15.69
CA GLY A 889 -39.55 -6.40 -14.94
C GLY A 889 -38.38 -5.80 -14.16
N ARG A 890 -37.15 -6.18 -14.51
CA ARG A 890 -35.92 -5.70 -13.86
C ARG A 890 -35.97 -5.88 -12.33
N SER A 891 -35.83 -4.82 -11.54
CA SER A 891 -35.54 -4.90 -10.10
C SER A 891 -36.75 -5.20 -9.19
N ALA A 892 -37.95 -4.76 -9.55
CA ALA A 892 -39.12 -4.91 -8.68
C ALA A 892 -39.63 -6.37 -8.55
N PRO A 893 -39.69 -7.17 -9.62
CA PRO A 893 -40.08 -8.57 -9.53
C PRO A 893 -39.02 -9.46 -8.89
N LEU A 894 -37.73 -9.18 -9.15
CA LEU A 894 -36.62 -9.86 -8.48
C LEU A 894 -36.66 -9.64 -6.97
N ALA A 895 -36.97 -8.43 -6.51
CA ALA A 895 -37.11 -8.15 -5.08
C ALA A 895 -38.25 -8.95 -4.44
N LYS A 896 -39.43 -9.00 -5.07
CA LYS A 896 -40.56 -9.82 -4.60
C LYS A 896 -40.24 -11.32 -4.63
N MET A 897 -39.54 -11.81 -5.65
CA MET A 897 -39.15 -13.22 -5.73
C MET A 897 -38.11 -13.54 -4.65
N PHE A 898 -37.13 -12.67 -4.43
CA PHE A 898 -36.13 -12.81 -3.39
C PHE A 898 -36.76 -13.02 -2.01
N ASP A 899 -37.81 -12.26 -1.67
CA ASP A 899 -38.50 -12.40 -0.38
C ASP A 899 -39.16 -13.78 -0.20
N ARG A 900 -39.54 -14.46 -1.29
CA ARG A 900 -40.19 -15.79 -1.27
C ARG A 900 -39.21 -16.97 -1.37
N LEU A 901 -37.94 -16.72 -1.69
CA LEU A 901 -36.91 -17.77 -1.77
C LEU A 901 -36.41 -18.18 -0.38
N ASP A 902 -36.09 -19.46 -0.24
CA ASP A 902 -35.38 -20.00 0.92
C ASP A 902 -33.89 -19.62 0.88
N GLY A 903 -33.12 -20.07 1.89
CA GLY A 903 -31.71 -19.71 2.03
C GLY A 903 -30.85 -20.13 0.83
N GLU A 904 -31.15 -21.29 0.24
CA GLU A 904 -30.42 -21.82 -0.92
C GLU A 904 -30.79 -21.07 -2.21
N GLY A 905 -32.08 -20.76 -2.41
CA GLY A 905 -32.53 -19.96 -3.55
C GLY A 905 -32.02 -18.52 -3.53
N LYS A 906 -31.92 -17.90 -2.34
CA LYS A 906 -31.32 -16.56 -2.17
C LYS A 906 -29.83 -16.57 -2.50
N LEU A 907 -29.11 -17.60 -2.08
CA LEU A 907 -27.69 -17.79 -2.41
C LEU A 907 -27.50 -17.97 -3.91
N ARG A 908 -28.39 -18.73 -4.57
CA ARG A 908 -28.34 -18.95 -6.00
C ARG A 908 -28.64 -17.68 -6.81
N MET A 909 -29.63 -16.87 -6.40
CA MET A 909 -29.87 -15.56 -6.99
C MET A 909 -28.64 -14.65 -6.86
N ALA A 910 -27.97 -14.64 -5.70
CA ALA A 910 -26.77 -13.84 -5.49
C ALA A 910 -25.61 -14.27 -6.40
N GLN A 911 -25.45 -15.57 -6.65
CA GLN A 911 -24.47 -16.10 -7.61
C GLN A 911 -24.76 -15.62 -9.04
N LEU A 912 -26.03 -15.67 -9.47
CA LEU A 912 -26.48 -15.17 -10.77
C LEU A 912 -26.38 -13.64 -10.92
N VAL A 913 -26.32 -12.89 -9.81
CA VAL A 913 -26.02 -11.46 -9.84
C VAL A 913 -24.52 -11.21 -9.94
N ALA A 914 -23.71 -12.00 -9.23
CA ALA A 914 -22.26 -11.85 -9.18
C ALA A 914 -21.57 -12.17 -10.51
N ASN A 915 -22.08 -13.15 -11.27
CA ASN A 915 -21.60 -13.48 -12.61
C ASN A 915 -22.25 -12.63 -13.72
N GLY A 916 -23.18 -11.73 -13.37
CA GLY A 916 -23.79 -10.79 -14.31
C GLY A 916 -24.98 -11.33 -15.12
N SER A 917 -25.45 -12.56 -14.85
CA SER A 917 -26.68 -13.10 -15.48
C SER A 917 -27.91 -12.26 -15.12
N ILE A 918 -27.92 -11.72 -13.91
CA ILE A 918 -28.95 -10.85 -13.35
C ILE A 918 -28.29 -9.52 -12.97
N SER A 919 -28.90 -8.40 -13.35
CA SER A 919 -28.33 -7.08 -13.07
C SER A 919 -28.32 -6.80 -11.55
N PRO A 920 -27.25 -6.19 -10.99
CA PRO A 920 -27.19 -5.85 -9.57
C PRO A 920 -28.32 -4.90 -9.19
N VAL A 921 -29.21 -5.34 -8.30
CA VAL A 921 -30.27 -4.48 -7.74
C VAL A 921 -29.62 -3.46 -6.81
N ILE A 922 -29.47 -2.19 -7.21
CA ILE A 922 -28.99 -1.13 -6.30
C ILE A 922 -30.13 -0.18 -5.90
N LYS A 923 -30.41 -0.22 -4.58
CA LYS A 923 -30.89 0.83 -3.67
C LYS A 923 -31.90 1.86 -4.21
N LYS A 924 -33.18 1.65 -3.89
CA LYS A 924 -34.10 2.74 -3.48
C LYS A 924 -35.39 2.25 -2.77
N GLN A 925 -35.31 1.38 -1.74
CA GLN A 925 -36.51 1.02 -0.95
C GLN A 925 -36.31 0.82 0.57
N SER A 926 -35.26 1.38 1.18
CA SER A 926 -35.18 1.43 2.67
C SER A 926 -35.79 2.70 3.28
N LYS A 927 -36.68 3.41 2.57
CA LYS A 927 -37.44 4.57 3.09
C LYS A 927 -38.94 4.32 3.29
N ARG A 928 -39.38 3.06 3.36
CA ARG A 928 -40.75 2.71 3.76
C ARG A 928 -40.74 1.59 4.80
N ILE A 929 -40.40 1.95 6.02
CA ILE A 929 -40.99 1.34 7.21
C ILE A 929 -41.57 2.52 8.00
N ASN A 930 -42.78 2.94 7.64
CA ASN A 930 -43.58 3.83 8.47
C ASN A 930 -44.36 2.95 9.45
N TYR A 931 -44.08 3.11 10.75
CA TYR A 931 -45.07 2.83 11.78
C TYR A 931 -46.18 3.91 11.72
N PRO A 932 -47.43 3.59 12.05
CA PRO A 932 -48.56 4.47 11.83
C PRO A 932 -48.65 5.54 12.92
N GLU A 933 -48.58 6.82 12.55
CA GLU A 933 -49.03 7.93 13.39
C GLU A 933 -50.26 8.60 12.76
N ASN A 934 -51.36 8.58 13.52
CA ASN A 934 -52.59 9.32 13.23
C ASN A 934 -52.38 10.83 13.55
N THR A 935 -52.48 11.67 12.51
CA THR A 935 -53.11 13.03 12.38
C THR A 935 -53.09 14.07 13.54
N PRO A 936 -53.30 15.38 13.26
CA PRO A 936 -52.79 16.25 12.19
C PRO A 936 -52.44 17.71 12.65
N SER A 937 -51.97 18.52 11.67
CA SER A 937 -52.09 20.00 11.56
C SER A 937 -51.08 20.91 12.27
N SER A 938 -50.32 21.70 11.48
CA SER A 938 -50.68 23.09 11.12
C SER A 938 -49.57 23.76 10.28
N ASN A 939 -50.02 24.65 9.40
CA ASN A 939 -49.31 25.40 8.37
C ASN A 939 -48.36 26.50 8.92
N ASN A 940 -47.62 27.08 7.96
CA ASN A 940 -47.01 28.42 7.89
C ASN A 940 -45.52 28.49 8.27
N LEU A 941 -44.64 29.23 7.59
CA LEU A 941 -44.62 30.03 6.36
C LEU A 941 -43.17 30.55 6.21
N LEU A 942 -42.77 30.87 4.97
CA LEU A 942 -41.65 31.74 4.58
C LEU A 942 -40.23 31.13 4.75
N GLY A 943 -39.38 30.98 3.73
CA GLY A 943 -39.22 31.79 2.52
C GLY A 943 -37.99 32.68 2.68
N LEU A 944 -36.88 32.34 2.02
CA LEU A 944 -35.88 33.25 1.41
C LEU A 944 -34.69 32.47 0.83
N HIS A 945 -34.35 32.83 -0.41
CA HIS A 945 -33.29 32.30 -1.29
C HIS A 945 -31.92 32.98 -0.99
N PRO A 946 -30.80 32.59 -1.64
CA PRO A 946 -29.51 32.39 -1.00
C PRO A 946 -28.48 33.48 -1.38
N ASN A 947 -27.52 33.77 -0.51
CA ASN A 947 -26.20 34.26 -0.89
C ASN A 947 -25.28 34.33 0.33
N ARG A 948 -24.00 34.02 0.11
CA ARG A 948 -22.84 33.97 1.03
C ARG A 948 -22.53 32.60 1.62
N LEU A 949 -21.68 31.86 0.93
CA LEU A 949 -20.65 31.03 1.55
C LEU A 949 -19.37 31.17 0.71
N HIS A 950 -18.51 32.10 1.13
CA HIS A 950 -17.06 32.03 0.94
C HIS A 950 -16.49 31.61 2.30
N GLU A 951 -15.42 30.82 2.26
CA GLU A 951 -14.59 30.32 3.37
C GLU A 951 -15.11 29.08 4.12
N THR A 952 -14.74 27.89 3.65
CA THR A 952 -13.77 26.99 4.33
C THR A 952 -13.30 25.89 3.39
#